data_AF-A0AAU8MJG6-F1
#
_entry.id   AF-A0AAU8MJG6-F1
#
_cell.length_a   1.000
_cell.length_b   1.000
_cell.length_c   1.000
_cell.angle_alpha   90.00
_cell.angle_beta   90.00
_cell.angle_gamma   90.00
#
_symmetry.space_group_name_H-M   'P 1'
#
loop_
_entity.id
_entity.type
_entity.pdbx_description
1 polymer ?
#
loop_
_entity_poly.entity_id
_entity_poly.type
_entity_poly.pdbx_seq_one_letter_code
_entity_poly.pdbx_strand_id
1 'polypeptide(L)'
;MVNNDQQQEKPQDFELMELLFSKVDSSTSDSLDKSFEARYQSLVDQIQSYLHSSEKPGFFPHRFLGSFSSVLDTKLNDKLGIKKLHFRFEGSRTLKVVAETENKTHVFIFTEEIEAQHSHSPQTRTKNFEFTTGEWKNVMGRDYTPLDERKLQIDVIKILKDKYELVKSKPKSDKDVKSKKLYLYVKKDGVLEYVAKDIHGGTKAIQINRDELKGNNAFKDKFFDEIKQFLRSGKDLSDDVRKELSRITSAKGYTLKSDGEDEKINIKVESKKKIVDQPIEPTVKFQEATKKLGKSVYLESYIEKLTNPDAEIDQVQNNLEKILTYIKEVHTNLDLQDSVYGNRAREADQHGFVAGVFDNFRYRDNTKLYLEQFAGGGYADIVLLVRGPNRAVDSVPILIELKAGTEGQVDPSDALRQAEDYIKGFRPNKMRILTNADNAIAVGLNLDNAEPFKTEVKPIKQPTAPLMEEFIELVGEWDNQSISEEVFKRKVKDLLSSEYHTFPANKETKDHYYFSRDMLGQSILINKIGQDQGNVKKYIYSYNEYPLNWPQGTEYTLSKSPVTTLIFVQGNEGQEKTAFIFHIRESNTREFYTDKKIPVLDIPGIGRVGNVIEIKMSLKKYETGLSFEELFEIEQISKYKPSSANQQFAGNFLKIPNADELKGKLDQAITSQHASDGEVSLQAYKVLLTEVADTIYPIKDLITNEARLQAVLNGLFSSYSDLKLQETSSKTVIIPEFQVGAGGRVDMVIQGIGPSPQGTKEYTPIALEFKLIDKNLNQDQLKQEVDKLTKEQNIRYAKGAALKAITDSDKMFFMGVVVNVKAKDKNSLILTSDEFVPAPVVHSSIHMIYPDTVEQQGEDRQTLESPGISSVPRGRGRGMSPRSELESPGISNVPRGRGRGNQ
;
A
#
# COMPACT_ATOMS: atom_id res chain seq x y z
N MET A 1 -3.84 -32.76 37.16
CA MET A 1 -3.43 -33.07 35.78
C MET A 1 -4.69 -33.24 34.96
N VAL A 2 -5.06 -32.20 34.20
CA VAL A 2 -6.12 -32.22 33.18
C VAL A 2 -5.45 -31.67 31.92
N ASN A 3 -5.58 -32.42 30.82
CA ASN A 3 -5.02 -32.12 29.51
C ASN A 3 -5.42 -30.72 29.03
N ASN A 4 -4.43 -29.95 28.56
CA ASN A 4 -4.56 -28.56 28.16
C ASN A 4 -4.34 -28.35 26.66
N ASP A 5 -4.62 -29.36 25.83
CA ASP A 5 -4.44 -29.29 24.38
C ASP A 5 -5.74 -29.62 23.66
N GLN A 6 -6.53 -28.57 23.38
CA GLN A 6 -7.41 -28.46 22.21
C GLN A 6 -7.96 -27.02 22.18
N GLN A 7 -7.08 -26.05 21.88
CA GLN A 7 -7.56 -24.82 21.25
C GLN A 7 -7.99 -25.20 19.82
N GLN A 8 -9.28 -25.09 19.52
CA GLN A 8 -9.78 -25.23 18.16
C GLN A 8 -9.14 -24.14 17.28
N GLU A 9 -8.25 -24.52 16.35
CA GLU A 9 -7.73 -23.64 15.30
C GLU A 9 -8.91 -23.03 14.54
N LYS A 10 -8.97 -21.69 14.42
CA LYS A 10 -10.05 -21.02 13.69
C LYS A 10 -9.66 -20.85 12.21
N PRO A 11 -10.62 -20.88 11.26
CA PRO A 11 -10.36 -20.66 9.83
C PRO A 11 -9.50 -19.45 9.49
N GLN A 12 -9.48 -18.46 10.38
CA GLN A 12 -8.81 -17.21 10.17
C GLN A 12 -7.35 -17.19 10.68
N ASP A 13 -6.78 -18.35 11.04
CA ASP A 13 -5.36 -18.54 11.39
C ASP A 13 -4.55 -19.18 10.24
N PHE A 14 -5.23 -19.54 9.15
CA PHE A 14 -4.66 -20.26 8.02
C PHE A 14 -4.05 -19.34 6.95
N GLU A 15 -2.98 -19.83 6.33
CA GLU A 15 -2.38 -19.23 5.12
C GLU A 15 -3.37 -19.28 3.94
N LEU A 16 -3.17 -18.44 2.93
CA LEU A 16 -4.04 -18.40 1.75
C LEU A 16 -4.12 -19.77 1.07
N MET A 17 -2.97 -20.43 0.89
CA MET A 17 -2.86 -21.76 0.30
C MET A 17 -3.55 -22.82 1.16
N GLU A 18 -3.43 -22.71 2.48
CA GLU A 18 -4.10 -23.62 3.39
C GLU A 18 -5.62 -23.50 3.30
N LEU A 19 -6.15 -22.28 3.26
CA LEU A 19 -7.57 -22.02 3.04
C LEU A 19 -8.04 -22.55 1.69
N LEU A 20 -7.22 -22.44 0.65
CA LEU A 20 -7.57 -22.92 -0.69
C LEU A 20 -7.77 -24.44 -0.72
N PHE A 21 -6.92 -25.21 -0.01
CA PHE A 21 -7.02 -26.67 0.07
C PHE A 21 -7.97 -27.18 1.17
N SER A 22 -8.09 -26.47 2.30
CA SER A 22 -8.87 -26.90 3.49
C SER A 22 -10.38 -26.68 3.38
N LYS A 23 -10.86 -26.00 2.33
CA LYS A 23 -12.28 -25.80 1.98
C LYS A 23 -13.12 -27.08 1.82
N VAL A 24 -12.52 -28.25 2.00
CA VAL A 24 -12.87 -29.44 1.23
C VAL A 24 -13.17 -30.68 2.08
N ASP A 25 -12.97 -30.62 3.41
CA ASP A 25 -13.24 -31.76 4.31
C ASP A 25 -14.35 -31.53 5.36
N SER A 26 -15.02 -30.36 5.38
CA SER A 26 -16.14 -30.10 6.31
C SER A 26 -17.45 -29.76 5.58
N SER A 27 -18.57 -30.24 6.12
CA SER A 27 -19.95 -29.93 5.70
C SER A 27 -20.38 -28.47 5.98
N THR A 28 -19.42 -27.57 6.17
CA THR A 28 -19.58 -26.14 6.48
C THR A 28 -18.78 -25.31 5.47
N SER A 29 -19.11 -25.45 4.18
CA SER A 29 -18.37 -24.82 3.06
C SER A 29 -18.39 -23.29 3.07
N ASP A 30 -19.48 -22.68 3.54
CA ASP A 30 -19.71 -21.24 3.36
C ASP A 30 -18.80 -20.36 4.25
N SER A 31 -18.37 -20.88 5.40
CA SER A 31 -17.47 -20.15 6.31
C SER A 31 -16.03 -20.12 5.81
N LEU A 32 -15.58 -21.19 5.15
CA LEU A 32 -14.21 -21.30 4.63
C LEU A 32 -14.05 -20.52 3.32
N ASP A 33 -15.09 -20.48 2.49
CA ASP A 33 -15.13 -19.64 1.29
C ASP A 33 -15.04 -18.15 1.66
N LYS A 34 -15.84 -17.69 2.64
CA LYS A 34 -15.74 -16.33 3.18
C LYS A 34 -14.39 -16.02 3.81
N SER A 35 -13.72 -17.02 4.41
CA SER A 35 -12.40 -16.82 5.02
C SER A 35 -11.32 -16.64 3.96
N PHE A 36 -11.35 -17.43 2.89
CA PHE A 36 -10.48 -17.21 1.73
C PHE A 36 -10.77 -15.85 1.07
N GLU A 37 -12.04 -15.44 0.99
CA GLU A 37 -12.51 -14.11 0.53
C GLU A 37 -11.92 -12.96 1.29
N ALA A 38 -12.13 -12.94 2.60
CA ALA A 38 -11.53 -11.92 3.44
C ALA A 38 -10.00 -11.95 3.33
N ARG A 39 -9.40 -13.13 3.24
CA ARG A 39 -7.94 -13.29 3.21
C ARG A 39 -7.33 -12.73 1.93
N TYR A 40 -7.83 -13.13 0.77
CA TYR A 40 -7.33 -12.67 -0.51
C TYR A 40 -7.64 -11.19 -0.75
N GLN A 41 -8.85 -10.72 -0.40
CA GLN A 41 -9.18 -9.30 -0.50
C GLN A 41 -8.24 -8.46 0.36
N SER A 42 -7.87 -8.94 1.55
CA SER A 42 -6.88 -8.27 2.38
C SER A 42 -5.49 -8.17 1.70
N LEU A 43 -5.10 -9.15 0.88
CA LEU A 43 -3.85 -9.06 0.09
C LEU A 43 -3.94 -7.97 -0.99
N VAL A 44 -5.09 -7.86 -1.64
CA VAL A 44 -5.36 -6.87 -2.70
C VAL A 44 -5.44 -5.46 -2.11
N ASP A 45 -6.13 -5.28 -0.98
CA ASP A 45 -6.32 -3.99 -0.32
C ASP A 45 -5.01 -3.36 0.19
N GLN A 46 -3.95 -4.15 0.33
CA GLN A 46 -2.62 -3.69 0.75
C GLN A 46 -1.72 -3.26 -0.42
N ILE A 47 -2.18 -3.39 -1.67
CA ILE A 47 -1.49 -2.84 -2.83
C ILE A 47 -1.79 -1.34 -2.87
N GLN A 48 -0.82 -0.51 -2.47
CA GLN A 48 -1.04 0.94 -2.28
C GLN A 48 -1.36 1.68 -3.58
N SER A 49 -0.78 1.21 -4.67
CA SER A 49 -0.81 1.86 -5.96
C SER A 49 -0.99 0.78 -7.03
N TYR A 50 -2.09 0.88 -7.76
CA TYR A 50 -2.27 0.12 -8.99
C TYR A 50 -1.40 0.67 -10.14
N LEU A 51 -0.53 1.66 -9.92
CA LEU A 51 0.06 2.44 -11.03
C LEU A 51 1.07 1.68 -11.92
N HIS A 52 1.69 0.57 -11.46
CA HIS A 52 2.77 -0.08 -12.21
C HIS A 52 2.50 -1.53 -12.62
N SER A 53 3.09 -2.51 -11.95
CA SER A 53 3.13 -3.92 -12.32
C SER A 53 1.87 -4.68 -11.91
N SER A 54 1.26 -4.33 -10.77
CA SER A 54 -0.02 -4.94 -10.34
C SER A 54 -1.21 -4.65 -11.28
N GLU A 55 -1.09 -3.65 -12.16
CA GLU A 55 -2.07 -3.34 -13.23
C GLU A 55 -1.80 -4.06 -14.56
N LYS A 56 -0.60 -4.63 -14.72
CA LYS A 56 -0.23 -5.30 -15.98
C LYS A 56 -0.81 -6.72 -15.98
N PRO A 57 -1.35 -7.19 -17.12
CA PRO A 57 -1.77 -8.57 -17.26
C PRO A 57 -0.64 -9.55 -16.90
N GLY A 58 -0.98 -10.60 -16.16
CA GLY A 58 -0.04 -11.67 -15.79
C GLY A 58 0.46 -11.57 -14.36
N PHE A 59 0.37 -10.41 -13.70
CA PHE A 59 0.83 -10.24 -12.31
C PHE A 59 0.21 -11.27 -11.36
N PHE A 60 -1.13 -11.37 -11.30
CA PHE A 60 -1.78 -12.28 -10.36
C PHE A 60 -1.64 -13.76 -10.72
N PRO A 61 -1.76 -14.19 -11.99
CA PRO A 61 -1.44 -15.55 -12.40
C PRO A 61 -0.04 -15.97 -11.95
N HIS A 62 0.99 -15.15 -12.15
CA HIS A 62 2.34 -15.49 -11.71
C HIS A 62 2.50 -15.44 -10.20
N ARG A 63 1.76 -14.56 -9.51
CA ARG A 63 1.68 -14.58 -8.05
C ARG A 63 1.18 -15.91 -7.51
N PHE A 64 0.10 -16.46 -8.08
CA PHE A 64 -0.33 -17.80 -7.71
C PHE A 64 0.69 -18.88 -8.11
N LEU A 65 1.31 -18.78 -9.28
CA LEU A 65 2.37 -19.70 -9.68
C LEU A 65 3.53 -19.73 -8.67
N GLY A 66 3.98 -18.55 -8.20
CA GLY A 66 5.00 -18.42 -7.16
C GLY A 66 4.59 -19.12 -5.86
N SER A 67 3.36 -18.88 -5.39
CA SER A 67 2.84 -19.52 -4.17
C SER A 67 2.75 -21.04 -4.29
N PHE A 68 2.23 -21.57 -5.41
CA PHE A 68 2.13 -23.02 -5.64
C PHE A 68 3.48 -23.68 -5.90
N SER A 69 4.43 -22.96 -6.49
CA SER A 69 5.76 -23.54 -6.75
C SER A 69 6.56 -23.63 -5.45
N SER A 70 6.51 -22.59 -4.61
CA SER A 70 7.26 -22.60 -3.34
C SER A 70 6.62 -23.46 -2.26
N VAL A 71 5.29 -23.66 -2.27
CA VAL A 71 4.62 -24.42 -1.21
C VAL A 71 5.20 -25.82 -1.04
N LEU A 72 5.67 -26.47 -2.12
CA LEU A 72 6.25 -27.82 -2.10
C LEU A 72 7.47 -27.96 -1.17
N ASP A 73 8.17 -26.86 -0.92
CA ASP A 73 9.37 -26.76 -0.08
C ASP A 73 9.08 -26.15 1.30
N THR A 74 7.80 -26.04 1.68
CA THR A 74 7.36 -25.51 2.97
C THR A 74 6.82 -26.58 3.90
N LYS A 75 6.80 -26.31 5.21
CA LYS A 75 6.11 -27.14 6.22
C LYS A 75 4.61 -27.23 5.91
N LEU A 76 4.05 -26.27 5.15
CA LEU A 76 2.65 -26.32 4.73
C LEU A 76 2.37 -27.53 3.81
N ASN A 77 3.31 -27.92 2.96
CA ASN A 77 3.11 -29.07 2.09
C ASN A 77 2.91 -30.36 2.90
N ASP A 78 3.61 -30.53 4.02
CA ASP A 78 3.42 -31.71 4.87
C ASP A 78 2.00 -31.79 5.45
N LYS A 79 1.38 -30.62 5.71
CA LYS A 79 -0.03 -30.52 6.14
C LYS A 79 -1.00 -30.77 4.98
N LEU A 80 -0.69 -30.25 3.79
CA LEU A 80 -1.56 -30.35 2.60
C LEU A 80 -1.43 -31.69 1.86
N GLY A 81 -0.33 -32.41 2.04
CA GLY A 81 -0.06 -33.71 1.41
C GLY A 81 0.04 -33.64 -0.12
N ILE A 82 0.60 -32.55 -0.69
CA ILE A 82 0.72 -32.40 -2.15
C ILE A 82 1.86 -33.29 -2.65
N LYS A 83 1.50 -34.26 -3.49
CA LYS A 83 2.42 -35.22 -4.11
C LYS A 83 2.99 -34.72 -5.42
N LYS A 84 2.12 -34.15 -6.25
CA LYS A 84 2.47 -33.61 -7.57
C LYS A 84 1.74 -32.33 -7.82
N LEU A 85 2.40 -31.40 -8.49
CA LEU A 85 1.83 -30.14 -8.90
C LEU A 85 2.14 -29.90 -10.37
N HIS A 86 1.11 -29.70 -11.16
CA HIS A 86 1.25 -29.35 -12.57
C HIS A 86 0.62 -28.00 -12.83
N PHE A 87 1.14 -27.25 -13.78
CA PHE A 87 0.57 -25.96 -14.16
C PHE A 87 0.65 -25.72 -15.67
N ARG A 88 -0.17 -24.79 -16.15
CA ARG A 88 -0.14 -24.31 -17.52
C ARG A 88 -0.77 -22.93 -17.60
N PHE A 89 -0.22 -22.07 -18.44
CA PHE A 89 -0.86 -20.80 -18.80
C PHE A 89 -1.79 -20.95 -20.01
N GLU A 90 -2.92 -20.26 -19.96
CA GLU A 90 -3.82 -20.07 -21.11
C GLU A 90 -3.86 -18.58 -21.47
N GLY A 91 -2.86 -18.15 -22.22
CA GLY A 91 -2.61 -16.72 -22.47
C GLY A 91 -2.25 -15.97 -21.19
N SER A 92 -2.41 -14.65 -21.20
CA SER A 92 -1.84 -13.74 -20.19
C SER A 92 -2.48 -13.60 -18.86
N ARG A 93 -3.70 -14.08 -18.81
CA ARG A 93 -4.54 -13.81 -17.67
C ARG A 93 -4.93 -15.06 -16.96
N THR A 94 -4.61 -16.24 -17.50
CA THR A 94 -5.15 -17.49 -16.99
C THR A 94 -4.04 -18.47 -16.64
N LEU A 95 -4.01 -18.89 -15.38
CA LEU A 95 -3.18 -19.98 -14.87
C LEU A 95 -4.09 -21.15 -14.48
N LYS A 96 -3.79 -22.34 -14.98
CA LYS A 96 -4.38 -23.60 -14.50
C LYS A 96 -3.34 -24.34 -13.68
N VAL A 97 -3.71 -24.77 -12.48
CA VAL A 97 -2.89 -25.58 -11.58
C VAL A 97 -3.62 -26.87 -11.25
N VAL A 98 -2.95 -28.01 -11.35
CA VAL A 98 -3.45 -29.32 -10.94
C VAL A 98 -2.58 -29.85 -9.81
N ALA A 99 -3.15 -29.98 -8.62
CA ALA A 99 -2.48 -30.51 -7.44
C ALA A 99 -3.04 -31.91 -7.09
N GLU A 100 -2.17 -32.92 -7.08
CA GLU A 100 -2.49 -34.26 -6.62
C GLU A 100 -2.14 -34.40 -5.13
N THR A 101 -3.14 -34.67 -4.30
CA THR A 101 -2.96 -34.96 -2.86
C THR A 101 -3.17 -36.45 -2.58
N GLU A 102 -3.05 -36.88 -1.32
CA GLU A 102 -3.34 -38.27 -0.94
C GLU A 102 -4.75 -38.73 -1.31
N ASN A 103 -5.73 -37.84 -1.19
CA ASN A 103 -7.15 -38.20 -1.24
C ASN A 103 -7.88 -37.61 -2.46
N LYS A 104 -7.40 -36.49 -3.00
CA LYS A 104 -8.10 -35.69 -4.03
C LYS A 104 -7.14 -35.14 -5.07
N THR A 105 -7.67 -34.88 -6.27
CA THR A 105 -7.01 -34.11 -7.32
C THR A 105 -7.73 -32.77 -7.42
N HIS A 106 -7.02 -31.68 -7.14
CA HIS A 106 -7.56 -30.32 -7.19
C HIS A 106 -7.12 -29.65 -8.48
N VAL A 107 -8.06 -28.98 -9.15
CA VAL A 107 -7.80 -28.14 -10.32
C VAL A 107 -8.20 -26.73 -9.97
N PHE A 108 -7.22 -25.82 -9.93
CA PHE A 108 -7.43 -24.41 -9.69
C PHE A 108 -7.25 -23.64 -11.01
N ILE A 109 -8.22 -22.83 -11.36
CA ILE A 109 -8.19 -21.99 -12.55
C ILE A 109 -8.24 -20.54 -12.10
N PHE A 110 -7.13 -19.83 -12.19
CA PHE A 110 -7.01 -18.40 -11.89
C PHE A 110 -7.15 -17.62 -13.18
N THR A 111 -8.06 -16.65 -13.24
CA THR A 111 -8.18 -15.76 -14.41
C THR A 111 -8.29 -14.29 -14.02
N GLU A 112 -7.64 -13.38 -14.75
CA GLU A 112 -7.84 -11.93 -14.63
C GLU A 112 -8.91 -11.44 -15.63
N GLU A 113 -10.03 -10.89 -15.15
CA GLU A 113 -11.05 -10.24 -15.97
C GLU A 113 -10.99 -8.71 -15.82
N ILE A 114 -10.94 -7.98 -16.94
CA ILE A 114 -11.10 -6.51 -16.96
C ILE A 114 -12.56 -6.19 -17.27
N GLU A 115 -13.28 -5.52 -16.36
CA GLU A 115 -14.70 -5.15 -16.53
C GLU A 115 -14.98 -4.34 -17.81
N ALA A 116 -13.97 -3.67 -18.36
CA ALA A 116 -14.06 -2.94 -19.61
C ALA A 116 -13.81 -3.84 -20.84
N GLN A 117 -14.66 -4.85 -21.05
CA GLN A 117 -14.90 -5.36 -22.40
C GLN A 117 -16.18 -6.23 -22.42
N HIS A 118 -17.28 -5.61 -22.86
CA HIS A 118 -18.31 -6.32 -23.61
C HIS A 118 -17.73 -6.81 -24.95
N SER A 119 -16.78 -7.75 -24.90
CA SER A 119 -16.37 -8.49 -26.08
C SER A 119 -17.54 -9.39 -26.47
N HIS A 120 -18.13 -9.13 -27.63
CA HIS A 120 -19.35 -9.78 -28.14
C HIS A 120 -19.11 -11.24 -28.61
N SER A 121 -18.15 -11.97 -28.00
CA SER A 121 -17.88 -13.37 -28.31
C SER A 121 -18.15 -14.25 -27.08
N PRO A 122 -19.29 -14.95 -27.03
CA PRO A 122 -19.58 -15.95 -25.99
C PRO A 122 -18.60 -17.14 -25.97
N GLN A 123 -17.72 -17.29 -26.97
CA GLN A 123 -16.87 -18.48 -27.13
C GLN A 123 -15.51 -18.40 -26.39
N THR A 124 -14.94 -17.20 -26.24
CA THR A 124 -13.73 -17.00 -25.42
C THR A 124 -14.04 -17.04 -23.93
N ARG A 125 -15.26 -16.62 -23.54
CA ARG A 125 -15.74 -16.67 -22.14
C ARG A 125 -15.96 -18.08 -21.58
N THR A 126 -16.10 -19.13 -22.39
CA THR A 126 -16.40 -20.49 -21.87
C THR A 126 -15.21 -21.45 -21.89
N LYS A 127 -14.20 -21.24 -22.74
CA LYS A 127 -13.05 -22.17 -22.83
C LYS A 127 -12.03 -22.03 -21.70
N ASN A 128 -11.85 -20.83 -21.16
CA ASN A 128 -10.82 -20.55 -20.15
C ASN A 128 -11.18 -21.09 -18.74
N PHE A 129 -12.38 -21.65 -18.56
CA PHE A 129 -12.91 -22.09 -17.27
C PHE A 129 -13.18 -23.60 -17.16
N GLU A 130 -12.77 -24.37 -18.18
CA GLU A 130 -13.04 -25.80 -18.26
C GLU A 130 -11.74 -26.60 -18.06
N PHE A 131 -11.83 -27.76 -17.40
CA PHE A 131 -10.78 -28.77 -17.37
C PHE A 131 -11.28 -30.03 -18.08
N THR A 132 -10.56 -30.44 -19.12
CA THR A 132 -10.99 -31.44 -20.10
C THR A 132 -10.38 -32.82 -19.82
N THR A 133 -11.01 -33.87 -20.33
CA THR A 133 -10.46 -35.24 -20.24
C THR A 133 -9.12 -35.39 -20.97
N GLY A 134 -8.88 -34.60 -22.02
CA GLY A 134 -7.58 -34.52 -22.69
C GLY A 134 -6.49 -33.91 -21.80
N GLU A 135 -6.82 -32.89 -21.03
CA GLU A 135 -5.93 -32.29 -20.03
C GLU A 135 -5.69 -33.23 -18.85
N TRP A 136 -6.73 -33.95 -18.40
CA TRP A 136 -6.58 -35.03 -17.43
C TRP A 136 -5.59 -36.09 -17.92
N LYS A 137 -5.73 -36.56 -19.16
CA LYS A 137 -4.80 -37.53 -19.75
C LYS A 137 -3.37 -37.01 -19.83
N ASN A 138 -3.20 -35.71 -20.14
CA ASN A 138 -1.91 -35.05 -20.19
C ASN A 138 -1.22 -35.04 -18.82
N VAL A 139 -1.95 -34.69 -17.76
CA VAL A 139 -1.42 -34.55 -16.39
C VAL A 139 -1.28 -35.92 -15.70
N MET A 140 -2.30 -36.76 -15.78
CA MET A 140 -2.37 -38.03 -15.03
C MET A 140 -1.74 -39.21 -15.79
N GLY A 141 -1.42 -39.04 -17.07
CA GLY A 141 -0.86 -40.11 -17.92
C GLY A 141 -1.83 -41.26 -18.23
N ARG A 142 -3.12 -41.13 -17.85
CA ARG A 142 -4.17 -42.14 -18.07
C ARG A 142 -5.51 -41.49 -18.39
N ASP A 143 -6.39 -42.27 -19.01
CA ASP A 143 -7.75 -41.79 -19.33
C ASP A 143 -8.58 -41.56 -18.06
N TYR A 144 -9.51 -40.61 -18.16
CA TYR A 144 -10.45 -40.27 -17.09
C TYR A 144 -11.49 -41.38 -16.89
N THR A 145 -11.81 -41.70 -15.64
CA THR A 145 -12.79 -42.73 -15.27
C THR A 145 -13.87 -42.16 -14.34
N PRO A 146 -15.06 -42.78 -14.25
CA PRO A 146 -16.10 -42.34 -13.30
C PRO A 146 -15.70 -42.38 -11.82
N LEU A 147 -14.67 -43.15 -11.46
CA LEU A 147 -14.12 -43.15 -10.10
C LEU A 147 -13.33 -41.87 -9.79
N ASP A 148 -12.80 -41.20 -10.82
CA ASP A 148 -12.06 -39.95 -10.70
C ASP A 148 -12.99 -38.77 -10.41
N GLU A 149 -14.26 -38.82 -10.85
CA GLU A 149 -15.27 -37.80 -10.55
C GLU A 149 -15.45 -37.57 -9.04
N ARG A 150 -15.31 -38.63 -8.24
CA ARG A 150 -15.43 -38.54 -6.78
C ARG A 150 -14.19 -37.96 -6.10
N LYS A 151 -13.07 -37.91 -6.81
CA LYS A 151 -11.77 -37.44 -6.30
C LYS A 151 -11.34 -36.11 -6.92
N LEU A 152 -11.95 -35.71 -8.04
CA LEU A 152 -11.66 -34.49 -8.77
C LEU A 152 -12.48 -33.33 -8.21
N GLN A 153 -11.79 -32.24 -7.90
CA GLN A 153 -12.39 -30.96 -7.56
C GLN A 153 -11.86 -29.88 -8.49
N ILE A 154 -12.76 -29.03 -8.99
CA ILE A 154 -12.42 -27.91 -9.87
C ILE A 154 -12.92 -26.62 -9.22
N ASP A 155 -11.99 -25.70 -8.97
CA ASP A 155 -12.25 -24.38 -8.42
C ASP A 155 -11.80 -23.32 -9.42
N VAL A 156 -12.74 -22.44 -9.80
CA VAL A 156 -12.45 -21.30 -10.67
C VAL A 156 -12.42 -20.04 -9.84
N ILE A 157 -11.28 -19.35 -9.87
CA ILE A 157 -11.02 -18.11 -9.15
C ILE A 157 -10.86 -17.01 -10.19
N LYS A 158 -11.85 -16.13 -10.25
CA LYS A 158 -11.80 -14.94 -11.11
C LYS A 158 -11.31 -13.75 -10.30
N ILE A 159 -10.29 -13.10 -10.81
CA ILE A 159 -9.65 -11.92 -10.23
C ILE A 159 -10.15 -10.73 -11.03
N LEU A 160 -10.88 -9.84 -10.36
CA LEU A 160 -11.35 -8.57 -10.89
C LEU A 160 -10.47 -7.46 -10.31
N LYS A 161 -10.40 -6.32 -11.00
CA LYS A 161 -9.47 -5.22 -10.65
C LYS A 161 -9.52 -4.81 -9.18
N ASP A 162 -10.71 -4.84 -8.56
CA ASP A 162 -10.92 -4.40 -7.16
C ASP A 162 -11.55 -5.48 -6.26
N LYS A 163 -11.85 -6.67 -6.82
CA LYS A 163 -12.63 -7.75 -6.17
C LYS A 163 -12.25 -9.10 -6.76
N TYR A 164 -12.82 -10.17 -6.25
CA TYR A 164 -12.74 -11.45 -6.94
C TYR A 164 -14.05 -12.22 -6.79
N GLU A 165 -14.28 -13.19 -7.67
CA GLU A 165 -15.45 -14.07 -7.65
C GLU A 165 -14.98 -15.52 -7.67
N LEU A 166 -15.47 -16.32 -6.71
CA LEU A 166 -15.31 -17.77 -6.72
C LEU A 166 -16.49 -18.41 -7.46
N VAL A 167 -16.22 -19.15 -8.53
CA VAL A 167 -17.26 -19.86 -9.30
C VAL A 167 -17.02 -21.36 -9.19
N LYS A 168 -17.95 -22.09 -8.57
CA LYS A 168 -17.92 -23.56 -8.55
C LYS A 168 -18.49 -24.09 -9.86
N SER A 169 -17.66 -24.79 -10.65
CA SER A 169 -18.11 -25.48 -11.86
C SER A 169 -18.08 -27.00 -11.63
N LYS A 170 -19.16 -27.69 -12.01
CA LYS A 170 -19.12 -29.15 -12.16
C LYS A 170 -18.45 -29.47 -13.49
N PRO A 171 -17.69 -30.58 -13.60
CA PRO A 171 -17.40 -31.15 -14.91
C PRO A 171 -18.73 -31.36 -15.62
N LYS A 172 -18.90 -30.79 -16.81
CA LYS A 172 -20.06 -31.14 -17.63
C LYS A 172 -19.90 -32.61 -18.02
N SER A 173 -20.86 -33.44 -17.65
CA SER A 173 -20.97 -34.78 -18.25
C SER A 173 -21.02 -34.64 -19.76
N ASP A 174 -20.54 -35.66 -20.50
CA ASP A 174 -20.52 -35.72 -21.97
C ASP A 174 -21.87 -35.39 -22.66
N LYS A 175 -22.98 -35.35 -21.90
CA LYS A 175 -24.31 -35.06 -22.42
C LYS A 175 -24.57 -33.59 -22.72
N ASP A 176 -23.84 -32.64 -22.14
CA ASP A 176 -24.04 -31.19 -22.38
C ASP A 176 -23.07 -30.58 -23.43
N VAL A 177 -22.21 -31.39 -24.05
CA VAL A 177 -21.24 -30.98 -25.10
C VAL A 177 -21.78 -31.30 -26.51
N LYS A 178 -23.09 -31.34 -26.70
CA LYS A 178 -23.71 -31.60 -28.02
C LYS A 178 -23.99 -30.36 -28.86
N SER A 179 -23.43 -29.18 -28.56
CA SER A 179 -23.54 -28.04 -29.47
C SER A 179 -22.47 -28.11 -30.57
N LYS A 180 -22.83 -28.59 -31.77
CA LYS A 180 -22.00 -28.45 -32.98
C LYS A 180 -21.86 -26.94 -33.29
N LYS A 181 -20.64 -26.40 -33.28
CA LYS A 181 -20.38 -24.99 -33.62
C LYS A 181 -19.85 -24.86 -35.05
N LEU A 182 -20.44 -23.93 -35.78
CA LEU A 182 -20.16 -23.60 -37.18
C LEU A 182 -19.18 -22.40 -37.21
N TYR A 183 -18.02 -22.51 -37.85
CA TYR A 183 -17.02 -21.42 -37.94
C TYR A 183 -16.88 -20.91 -39.38
N LEU A 184 -17.22 -19.65 -39.62
CA LEU A 184 -17.17 -19.01 -40.94
C LEU A 184 -15.97 -18.06 -41.04
N TYR A 185 -15.17 -18.21 -42.09
CA TYR A 185 -14.05 -17.33 -42.39
C TYR A 185 -14.19 -16.75 -43.81
N VAL A 186 -13.74 -15.51 -44.01
CA VAL A 186 -13.71 -14.86 -45.31
C VAL A 186 -12.27 -14.49 -45.63
N LYS A 187 -11.71 -15.03 -46.72
CA LYS A 187 -10.36 -14.70 -47.16
C LYS A 187 -10.35 -13.43 -48.03
N LYS A 188 -9.18 -12.77 -48.06
CA LYS A 188 -8.94 -11.46 -48.72
C LYS A 188 -9.19 -11.44 -50.24
N ASP A 189 -9.26 -12.61 -50.86
CA ASP A 189 -9.47 -12.85 -52.30
C ASP A 189 -10.94 -13.01 -52.70
N GLY A 190 -11.89 -12.80 -51.77
CA GLY A 190 -13.32 -12.82 -52.08
C GLY A 190 -13.94 -14.20 -52.20
N VAL A 191 -13.19 -15.27 -51.91
CA VAL A 191 -13.71 -16.63 -51.75
C VAL A 191 -14.12 -16.82 -50.29
N LEU A 192 -15.37 -17.24 -50.06
CA LEU A 192 -15.85 -17.60 -48.73
C LEU A 192 -15.43 -19.05 -48.48
N GLU A 193 -14.59 -19.28 -47.47
CA GLU A 193 -14.17 -20.62 -47.09
C GLU A 193 -14.81 -20.99 -45.76
N TYR A 194 -15.69 -21.99 -45.81
CA TYR A 194 -16.34 -22.52 -44.63
C TYR A 194 -15.56 -23.71 -44.09
N VAL A 195 -15.16 -23.64 -42.81
CA VAL A 195 -14.44 -24.74 -42.15
C VAL A 195 -15.29 -25.27 -41.01
N ALA A 196 -15.84 -26.47 -41.22
CA ALA A 196 -16.52 -27.19 -40.17
C ALA A 196 -15.54 -28.08 -39.42
N LYS A 197 -15.48 -27.93 -38.10
CA LYS A 197 -14.75 -28.85 -37.22
C LYS A 197 -15.75 -29.74 -36.48
N ASP A 198 -15.54 -31.05 -36.55
CA ASP A 198 -16.16 -31.97 -35.61
C ASP A 198 -15.31 -32.12 -34.34
N ILE A 199 -15.87 -32.78 -33.32
CA ILE A 199 -15.26 -32.96 -32.00
C ILE A 199 -14.07 -33.94 -32.00
N HIS A 200 -13.74 -34.57 -33.13
CA HIS A 200 -12.58 -35.43 -33.29
C HIS A 200 -11.45 -34.76 -34.10
N GLY A 201 -11.58 -33.46 -34.39
CA GLY A 201 -10.56 -32.70 -35.11
C GLY A 201 -10.63 -32.88 -36.63
N GLY A 202 -11.69 -33.52 -37.16
CA GLY A 202 -11.93 -33.59 -38.59
C GLY A 202 -12.31 -32.22 -39.14
N THR A 203 -11.45 -31.64 -39.98
CA THR A 203 -11.76 -30.42 -40.73
C THR A 203 -12.22 -30.76 -42.13
N LYS A 204 -13.37 -30.20 -42.54
CA LYS A 204 -13.77 -30.17 -43.96
C LYS A 204 -13.96 -28.72 -44.38
N ALA A 205 -13.16 -28.30 -45.36
CA ALA A 205 -13.26 -26.99 -45.97
C ALA A 205 -14.20 -27.07 -47.18
N ILE A 206 -15.15 -26.14 -47.27
CA ILE A 206 -16.00 -25.94 -48.45
C ILE A 206 -15.73 -24.51 -48.93
N GLN A 207 -15.21 -24.38 -50.14
CA GLN A 207 -14.90 -23.11 -50.76
C GLN A 207 -16.03 -22.69 -51.70
N ILE A 208 -16.46 -21.44 -51.60
CA ILE A 208 -17.54 -20.90 -52.42
C ILE A 208 -17.15 -19.53 -52.93
N ASN A 209 -17.33 -19.32 -54.23
CA ASN A 209 -17.05 -18.04 -54.85
C ASN A 209 -18.21 -17.06 -54.62
N ARG A 210 -17.92 -15.82 -54.26
CA ARG A 210 -18.92 -14.82 -53.84
C ARG A 210 -19.95 -14.48 -54.92
N ASP A 211 -19.61 -14.68 -56.19
CA ASP A 211 -20.51 -14.45 -57.33
C ASP A 211 -21.57 -15.54 -57.49
N GLU A 212 -21.32 -16.77 -56.99
CA GLU A 212 -22.29 -17.88 -57.02
C GLU A 212 -23.42 -17.69 -55.98
N LEU A 213 -23.15 -16.96 -54.89
CA LEU A 213 -24.10 -16.69 -53.81
C LEU A 213 -25.15 -15.61 -54.13
N LYS A 214 -24.91 -14.80 -55.16
CA LYS A 214 -25.77 -13.65 -55.51
C LYS A 214 -26.88 -13.98 -56.53
N GLY A 215 -26.87 -15.14 -57.18
CA GLY A 215 -27.63 -15.33 -58.43
C GLY A 215 -28.73 -16.40 -58.49
N ASN A 216 -28.80 -17.41 -57.61
CA ASN A 216 -29.73 -18.52 -57.84
C ASN A 216 -30.22 -19.20 -56.54
N ASN A 217 -31.54 -19.15 -56.28
CA ASN A 217 -32.13 -19.77 -55.09
C ASN A 217 -31.88 -21.30 -55.04
N ALA A 218 -31.80 -21.97 -56.19
CA ALA A 218 -31.49 -23.40 -56.26
C ALA A 218 -30.09 -23.76 -55.73
N PHE A 219 -29.12 -22.85 -55.86
CA PHE A 219 -27.77 -23.06 -55.32
C PHE A 219 -27.70 -22.78 -53.82
N LYS A 220 -28.42 -21.76 -53.33
CA LYS A 220 -28.60 -21.53 -51.89
C LYS A 220 -29.23 -22.74 -51.20
N ASP A 221 -30.28 -23.31 -51.78
CA ASP A 221 -30.97 -24.47 -51.21
C ASP A 221 -30.07 -25.72 -51.20
N LYS A 222 -29.33 -25.98 -52.29
CA LYS A 222 -28.33 -27.04 -52.34
C LYS A 222 -27.21 -26.84 -51.30
N PHE A 223 -26.74 -25.61 -51.12
CA PHE A 223 -25.75 -25.24 -50.11
C PHE A 223 -26.25 -25.47 -48.68
N PHE A 224 -27.50 -25.08 -48.38
CA PHE A 224 -28.12 -25.36 -47.08
C PHE A 224 -28.29 -26.86 -46.84
N ASP A 225 -28.59 -27.64 -47.88
CA ASP A 225 -28.73 -29.09 -47.78
C ASP A 225 -27.37 -29.79 -47.60
N GLU A 226 -26.30 -29.32 -48.23
CA GLU A 226 -24.93 -29.83 -48.00
C GLU A 226 -24.45 -29.54 -46.57
N ILE A 227 -24.74 -28.35 -46.02
CA ILE A 227 -24.45 -28.02 -44.62
C ILE A 227 -25.29 -28.89 -43.67
N LYS A 228 -26.58 -29.08 -43.93
CA LYS A 228 -27.44 -29.98 -43.14
C LYS A 228 -26.95 -31.42 -43.20
N GLN A 229 -26.50 -31.87 -44.38
CA GLN A 229 -25.99 -33.22 -44.62
C GLN A 229 -24.66 -33.45 -43.90
N PHE A 230 -23.78 -32.45 -43.86
CA PHE A 230 -22.56 -32.45 -43.04
C PHE A 230 -22.88 -32.45 -41.54
N LEU A 231 -23.92 -31.73 -41.12
CA LEU A 231 -24.32 -31.59 -39.72
C LEU A 231 -25.21 -32.73 -39.18
N ARG A 232 -25.42 -33.82 -39.93
CA ARG A 232 -26.40 -34.91 -39.64
C ARG A 232 -26.28 -35.55 -38.25
N SER A 233 -26.86 -34.85 -37.28
CA SER A 233 -27.53 -35.33 -36.07
C SER A 233 -28.33 -34.22 -35.35
N GLY A 234 -28.30 -32.96 -35.82
CA GLY A 234 -29.17 -31.90 -35.31
C GLY A 234 -30.31 -31.60 -36.29
N LYS A 235 -31.57 -31.77 -35.86
CA LYS A 235 -32.72 -31.21 -36.55
C LYS A 235 -32.61 -29.68 -36.53
N ASP A 236 -32.79 -29.07 -37.70
CA ASP A 236 -32.84 -27.62 -37.97
C ASP A 236 -31.62 -26.79 -37.52
N LEU A 237 -31.04 -26.03 -38.46
CA LEU A 237 -30.13 -24.91 -38.14
C LEU A 237 -30.87 -23.96 -37.19
N SER A 238 -30.24 -23.59 -36.06
CA SER A 238 -30.84 -22.69 -35.09
C SER A 238 -31.20 -21.34 -35.72
N ASP A 239 -32.22 -20.67 -35.17
CA ASP A 239 -32.73 -19.40 -35.70
C ASP A 239 -31.65 -18.31 -35.73
N ASP A 240 -30.68 -18.35 -34.81
CA ASP A 240 -29.54 -17.42 -34.78
C ASP A 240 -28.57 -17.63 -35.95
N VAL A 241 -28.30 -18.89 -36.31
CA VAL A 241 -27.44 -19.22 -37.47
C VAL A 241 -28.16 -18.89 -38.78
N ARG A 242 -29.49 -19.12 -38.85
CA ARG A 242 -30.30 -18.67 -39.99
C ARG A 242 -30.32 -17.15 -40.10
N LYS A 243 -30.47 -16.43 -38.99
CA LYS A 243 -30.46 -14.95 -38.96
C LYS A 243 -29.16 -14.40 -39.51
N GLU A 244 -28.02 -14.97 -39.10
CA GLU A 244 -26.72 -14.43 -39.48
C GLU A 244 -26.34 -14.77 -40.93
N LEU A 245 -26.69 -15.98 -41.40
CA LEU A 245 -26.59 -16.32 -42.82
C LEU A 245 -27.56 -15.50 -43.69
N SER A 246 -28.76 -15.20 -43.18
CA SER A 246 -29.73 -14.34 -43.86
C SER A 246 -29.23 -12.89 -43.90
N ARG A 247 -28.50 -12.42 -42.87
CA ARG A 247 -27.92 -11.08 -42.78
C ARG A 247 -26.75 -10.88 -43.75
N ILE A 248 -25.87 -11.90 -43.88
CA ILE A 248 -24.75 -11.91 -44.83
C ILE A 248 -25.25 -11.95 -46.28
N THR A 249 -26.36 -12.65 -46.54
CA THR A 249 -26.92 -12.80 -47.90
C THR A 249 -27.94 -11.73 -48.32
N SER A 250 -28.34 -10.81 -47.41
CA SER A 250 -29.35 -9.76 -47.67
C SER A 250 -28.78 -8.33 -47.73
N ALA A 251 -27.50 -8.12 -47.41
CA ALA A 251 -26.93 -6.77 -47.37
C ALA A 251 -26.62 -6.20 -48.77
N LYS A 252 -27.60 -5.54 -49.39
CA LYS A 252 -27.34 -4.38 -50.28
C LYS A 252 -26.92 -3.21 -49.39
N GLY A 253 -25.63 -2.87 -49.37
CA GLY A 253 -25.17 -1.68 -48.64
C GLY A 253 -23.71 -1.62 -48.18
N TYR A 254 -22.90 -2.66 -48.39
CA TYR A 254 -21.45 -2.58 -48.15
C TYR A 254 -20.72 -2.30 -49.47
N THR A 255 -20.52 -1.03 -49.78
CA THR A 255 -19.56 -0.60 -50.80
C THR A 255 -18.17 -0.62 -50.19
N LEU A 256 -17.41 -1.68 -50.48
CA LEU A 256 -15.95 -1.65 -50.36
C LEU A 256 -15.43 -0.83 -51.54
N LYS A 257 -15.08 0.43 -51.30
CA LYS A 257 -14.20 1.15 -52.22
C LYS A 257 -12.77 0.94 -51.75
N SER A 258 -12.01 0.26 -52.59
CA SER A 258 -10.56 0.41 -52.68
C SER A 258 -10.29 1.85 -53.14
N ASP A 259 -9.20 2.47 -52.68
CA ASP A 259 -8.10 2.85 -53.57
C ASP A 259 -6.98 3.52 -52.77
N GLY A 260 -5.77 3.44 -53.33
CA GLY A 260 -4.50 3.64 -52.64
C GLY A 260 -4.19 5.07 -52.19
N GLU A 261 -3.09 5.10 -51.43
CA GLU A 261 -2.35 6.26 -50.92
C GLU A 261 -3.08 7.15 -49.88
N ASP A 262 -2.59 7.02 -48.63
CA ASP A 262 -2.66 7.94 -47.50
C ASP A 262 -3.86 8.89 -47.38
N GLU A 263 -4.86 8.51 -46.53
CA GLU A 263 -5.31 9.35 -45.42
C GLU A 263 -6.19 8.59 -44.39
N LYS A 264 -6.03 8.97 -43.12
CA LYS A 264 -6.49 8.31 -41.89
C LYS A 264 -7.99 8.48 -41.61
N ILE A 265 -8.68 7.44 -41.13
CA ILE A 265 -9.92 7.58 -40.35
C ILE A 265 -9.57 7.60 -38.86
N ASN A 266 -9.64 8.80 -38.25
CA ASN A 266 -9.51 8.99 -36.80
C ASN A 266 -10.85 8.74 -36.10
N ILE A 267 -10.90 7.73 -35.22
CA ILE A 267 -11.90 7.60 -34.17
C ILE A 267 -11.21 7.94 -32.84
N LYS A 268 -11.47 9.13 -32.31
CA LYS A 268 -10.91 9.58 -31.03
C LYS A 268 -11.79 9.05 -29.90
N VAL A 269 -11.33 7.98 -29.24
CA VAL A 269 -11.77 7.57 -27.90
C VAL A 269 -10.59 7.83 -26.97
N GLU A 270 -10.68 8.88 -26.17
CA GLU A 270 -9.70 9.16 -25.11
C GLU A 270 -9.92 8.18 -23.95
N SER A 271 -9.20 7.05 -24.00
CA SER A 271 -8.98 6.19 -22.84
C SER A 271 -7.48 5.93 -22.74
N LYS A 272 -6.90 6.23 -21.56
CA LYS A 272 -5.49 6.03 -21.20
C LYS A 272 -5.00 4.63 -21.66
N LYS A 273 -3.82 4.62 -22.31
CA LYS A 273 -3.02 3.45 -22.77
C LYS A 273 -3.80 2.12 -22.97
N LYS A 274 -4.27 1.86 -24.20
CA LYS A 274 -4.71 0.52 -24.61
C LYS A 274 -3.52 -0.44 -24.65
N ILE A 275 -3.48 -1.42 -23.75
CA ILE A 275 -2.69 -2.64 -23.93
C ILE A 275 -3.44 -3.48 -24.97
N VAL A 276 -2.81 -3.73 -26.12
CA VAL A 276 -3.34 -4.62 -27.15
C VAL A 276 -2.77 -6.00 -26.85
N ASP A 277 -3.60 -6.89 -26.28
CA ASP A 277 -3.22 -8.29 -26.05
C ASP A 277 -2.96 -8.95 -27.42
N GLN A 278 -1.74 -9.43 -27.65
CA GLN A 278 -1.49 -10.32 -28.78
C GLN A 278 -2.11 -11.70 -28.46
N PRO A 279 -2.80 -12.36 -29.41
CA PRO A 279 -3.24 -13.73 -29.21
C PRO A 279 -2.00 -14.63 -29.14
N ILE A 280 -1.70 -15.10 -27.94
CA ILE A 280 -0.62 -16.05 -27.69
C ILE A 280 -1.20 -17.46 -27.85
N GLU A 281 -0.55 -18.30 -28.67
CA GLU A 281 -0.89 -19.71 -28.73
C GLU A 281 -0.61 -20.34 -27.37
N PRO A 282 -1.59 -21.06 -26.75
CA PRO A 282 -1.39 -21.66 -25.45
C PRO A 282 -0.18 -22.59 -25.49
N THR A 283 0.75 -22.43 -24.54
CA THR A 283 1.83 -23.39 -24.32
C THR A 283 1.23 -24.79 -24.23
N VAL A 284 1.61 -25.67 -25.16
CA VAL A 284 0.77 -26.81 -25.58
C VAL A 284 0.71 -27.96 -24.54
N LYS A 285 1.40 -27.87 -23.39
CA LYS A 285 1.43 -28.93 -22.36
C LYS A 285 1.48 -28.39 -20.93
N PHE A 286 0.94 -29.17 -19.99
CA PHE A 286 1.14 -28.94 -18.56
C PHE A 286 2.61 -29.21 -18.21
N GLN A 287 3.14 -28.42 -17.30
CA GLN A 287 4.48 -28.56 -16.75
C GLN A 287 4.39 -29.00 -15.30
N GLU A 288 5.34 -29.81 -14.83
CA GLU A 288 5.41 -30.27 -13.44
C GLU A 288 6.31 -29.33 -12.62
N ALA A 289 5.77 -28.76 -11.54
CA ALA A 289 6.58 -28.07 -10.55
C ALA A 289 7.22 -29.13 -9.63
N THR A 290 8.51 -28.95 -9.36
CA THR A 290 9.30 -29.92 -8.60
C THR A 290 9.87 -29.29 -7.34
N LYS A 291 9.84 -30.06 -6.24
CA LYS A 291 10.47 -29.71 -4.97
C LYS A 291 11.97 -29.46 -5.18
N LYS A 292 12.52 -28.37 -4.60
CA LYS A 292 13.94 -28.00 -4.78
C LYS A 292 14.80 -28.27 -3.55
N LEU A 293 14.23 -28.12 -2.35
CA LEU A 293 14.92 -28.40 -1.11
C LEU A 293 14.83 -29.88 -0.75
N GLY A 294 15.84 -30.34 0.00
CA GLY A 294 15.87 -31.71 0.51
C GLY A 294 14.70 -32.01 1.45
N LYS A 295 14.43 -33.29 1.70
CA LYS A 295 13.30 -33.73 2.54
C LYS A 295 13.31 -33.16 3.98
N SER A 296 14.46 -32.72 4.49
CA SER A 296 14.63 -32.21 5.85
C SER A 296 14.90 -30.70 5.92
N VAL A 297 14.87 -29.98 4.79
CA VAL A 297 15.13 -28.54 4.73
C VAL A 297 13.87 -27.87 4.19
N TYR A 298 13.37 -26.89 4.94
CA TYR A 298 12.21 -26.11 4.57
C TYR A 298 12.60 -24.66 4.32
N LEU A 299 11.89 -23.99 3.41
CA LEU A 299 12.10 -22.58 3.12
C LEU A 299 11.89 -21.71 4.37
N GLU A 300 11.00 -22.10 5.27
CA GLU A 300 10.82 -21.49 6.61
C GLU A 300 12.15 -21.33 7.36
N SER A 301 13.09 -22.28 7.25
CA SER A 301 14.37 -22.23 7.98
C SER A 301 15.30 -21.09 7.55
N TYR A 302 15.04 -20.50 6.38
CA TYR A 302 15.70 -19.29 5.91
C TYR A 302 14.87 -18.04 6.24
N ILE A 303 13.54 -18.10 6.07
CA ILE A 303 12.61 -17.00 6.36
C ILE A 303 12.66 -16.61 7.84
N GLU A 304 12.59 -17.58 8.75
CA GLU A 304 12.63 -17.36 10.20
C GLU A 304 13.89 -16.56 10.61
N LYS A 305 15.01 -16.75 9.90
CA LYS A 305 16.29 -16.07 10.16
C LYS A 305 16.35 -14.64 9.63
N LEU A 306 15.37 -14.19 8.84
CA LEU A 306 15.23 -12.79 8.45
C LEU A 306 14.61 -11.93 9.56
N THR A 307 13.99 -12.56 10.56
CA THR A 307 13.34 -11.88 11.69
C THR A 307 14.31 -11.08 12.56
N ASN A 308 15.59 -11.48 12.57
CA ASN A 308 16.38 -11.54 13.79
C ASN A 308 16.71 -10.15 14.40
N PRO A 309 16.23 -9.84 15.62
CA PRO A 309 16.57 -8.62 16.37
C PRO A 309 18.03 -8.61 16.86
N ASP A 310 18.67 -9.77 17.00
CA ASP A 310 20.03 -9.95 17.55
C ASP A 310 21.05 -10.48 16.52
N ALA A 311 20.65 -10.72 15.25
CA ALA A 311 21.61 -11.09 14.21
C ALA A 311 22.45 -9.89 13.82
N GLU A 312 23.72 -10.15 13.56
CA GLU A 312 24.51 -9.25 12.71
C GLU A 312 23.81 -9.12 11.34
N ILE A 313 23.68 -7.90 10.84
CA ILE A 313 22.99 -7.58 9.58
C ILE A 313 23.49 -8.43 8.39
N ASP A 314 24.78 -8.76 8.38
CA ASP A 314 25.42 -9.65 7.40
C ASP A 314 24.78 -11.04 7.39
N GLN A 315 24.34 -11.56 8.54
CA GLN A 315 23.64 -12.85 8.60
C GLN A 315 22.25 -12.75 7.98
N VAL A 316 21.54 -11.64 8.18
CA VAL A 316 20.23 -11.39 7.56
C VAL A 316 20.39 -11.34 6.03
N GLN A 317 21.39 -10.59 5.53
CA GLN A 317 21.72 -10.52 4.10
C GLN A 317 22.07 -11.91 3.54
N ASN A 318 22.95 -12.67 4.19
CA ASN A 318 23.32 -14.02 3.75
C ASN A 318 22.12 -15.00 3.69
N ASN A 319 21.14 -14.87 4.58
CA ASN A 319 19.94 -15.70 4.54
C ASN A 319 18.98 -15.24 3.44
N LEU A 320 18.88 -13.93 3.19
CA LEU A 320 18.13 -13.39 2.07
C LEU A 320 18.69 -13.88 0.74
N GLU A 321 20.01 -13.88 0.56
CA GLU A 321 20.64 -14.39 -0.66
C GLU A 321 20.29 -15.86 -0.93
N LYS A 322 20.25 -16.71 0.11
CA LYS A 322 19.80 -18.11 -0.04
C LYS A 322 18.34 -18.20 -0.51
N ILE A 323 17.47 -17.31 -0.03
CA ILE A 323 16.07 -17.24 -0.47
C ILE A 323 16.00 -16.78 -1.93
N LEU A 324 16.76 -15.77 -2.32
CA LEU A 324 16.79 -15.28 -3.70
C LEU A 324 17.36 -16.32 -4.68
N THR A 325 18.40 -17.07 -4.27
CA THR A 325 18.91 -18.22 -5.03
C THR A 325 17.85 -19.28 -5.19
N TYR A 326 17.13 -19.64 -4.12
CA TYR A 326 16.00 -20.58 -4.19
C TYR A 326 14.94 -20.10 -5.19
N ILE A 327 14.53 -18.82 -5.11
CA ILE A 327 13.54 -18.24 -6.02
C ILE A 327 13.99 -18.36 -7.49
N LYS A 328 15.27 -18.05 -7.77
CA LYS A 328 15.87 -18.22 -9.10
C LYS A 328 15.81 -19.68 -9.56
N GLU A 329 16.22 -20.61 -8.71
CA GLU A 329 16.23 -22.05 -9.05
C GLU A 329 14.82 -22.57 -9.36
N VAL A 330 13.82 -22.17 -8.56
CA VAL A 330 12.43 -22.52 -8.84
C VAL A 330 12.03 -21.92 -10.19
N HIS A 331 12.21 -20.60 -10.38
CA HIS A 331 11.78 -19.89 -11.58
C HIS A 331 12.40 -20.44 -12.88
N THR A 332 13.72 -20.68 -12.90
CA THR A 332 14.42 -21.19 -14.10
C THR A 332 13.97 -22.60 -14.51
N ASN A 333 13.45 -23.40 -13.57
CA ASN A 333 13.00 -24.76 -13.85
C ASN A 333 11.55 -24.84 -14.39
N LEU A 334 10.81 -23.72 -14.43
CA LEU A 334 9.41 -23.69 -14.84
C LEU A 334 9.21 -23.53 -16.37
N ASP A 335 10.22 -23.84 -17.20
CA ASP A 335 10.25 -23.73 -18.69
C ASP A 335 9.25 -22.69 -19.24
N LEU A 336 9.35 -21.46 -18.71
CA LEU A 336 8.43 -20.36 -19.01
C LEU A 336 8.80 -19.69 -20.35
N GLN A 337 9.15 -20.49 -21.38
CA GLN A 337 9.75 -20.04 -22.64
C GLN A 337 9.12 -18.75 -23.17
N ASP A 338 9.96 -17.91 -23.80
CA ASP A 338 9.83 -16.56 -24.42
C ASP A 338 8.47 -16.11 -25.02
N SER A 339 7.48 -16.98 -25.05
CA SER A 339 6.22 -16.85 -25.79
C SER A 339 5.05 -16.31 -24.99
N VAL A 340 5.05 -16.31 -23.66
CA VAL A 340 3.76 -16.10 -22.99
C VAL A 340 3.29 -14.64 -23.11
N TYR A 341 4.16 -13.61 -23.11
CA TYR A 341 3.73 -12.18 -23.13
C TYR A 341 4.58 -11.20 -23.95
N GLY A 342 5.73 -11.62 -24.46
CA GLY A 342 6.76 -10.73 -24.99
C GLY A 342 7.39 -9.83 -23.91
N ASN A 343 8.45 -9.11 -24.27
CA ASN A 343 9.31 -8.33 -23.35
C ASN A 343 8.57 -7.28 -22.49
N ARG A 344 7.29 -6.96 -22.78
CA ARG A 344 6.54 -5.86 -22.14
C ARG A 344 5.81 -6.22 -20.84
N ALA A 345 5.50 -7.49 -20.59
CA ALA A 345 4.85 -7.93 -19.34
C ALA A 345 5.79 -8.72 -18.41
N ARG A 346 6.97 -9.09 -18.90
CA ARG A 346 7.95 -9.95 -18.21
C ARG A 346 8.30 -9.48 -16.80
N GLU A 347 8.44 -8.17 -16.60
CA GLU A 347 8.72 -7.57 -15.28
C GLU A 347 7.56 -7.78 -14.31
N ALA A 348 6.31 -7.63 -14.75
CA ALA A 348 5.13 -7.90 -13.92
C ALA A 348 4.97 -9.38 -13.60
N ASP A 349 5.33 -10.27 -14.52
CA ASP A 349 5.33 -11.71 -14.27
C ASP A 349 6.33 -12.09 -13.17
N GLN A 350 7.56 -11.57 -13.26
CA GLN A 350 8.58 -11.80 -12.24
C GLN A 350 8.19 -11.18 -10.90
N HIS A 351 7.65 -9.95 -10.90
CA HIS A 351 7.16 -9.29 -9.69
C HIS A 351 6.05 -10.14 -9.05
N GLY A 352 5.04 -10.54 -9.82
CA GLY A 352 3.99 -11.44 -9.37
C GLY A 352 4.56 -12.71 -8.75
N PHE A 353 5.43 -13.42 -9.50
CA PHE A 353 6.07 -14.66 -9.05
C PHE A 353 6.80 -14.51 -7.72
N VAL A 354 7.65 -13.49 -7.57
CA VAL A 354 8.40 -13.24 -6.33
C VAL A 354 7.47 -12.91 -5.16
N ALA A 355 6.48 -12.04 -5.37
CA ALA A 355 5.45 -11.74 -4.36
C ALA A 355 4.71 -13.01 -3.91
N GLY A 356 4.39 -13.89 -4.86
CA GLY A 356 3.72 -15.17 -4.63
C GLY A 356 4.51 -16.12 -3.73
N VAL A 357 5.83 -16.16 -3.87
CA VAL A 357 6.68 -17.00 -3.01
C VAL A 357 6.56 -16.59 -1.54
N PHE A 358 6.54 -15.27 -1.27
CA PHE A 358 6.46 -14.74 0.08
C PHE A 358 5.07 -14.81 0.71
N ASP A 359 3.99 -14.91 -0.08
CA ASP A 359 2.62 -15.04 0.44
C ASP A 359 2.43 -16.28 1.34
N ASN A 360 3.28 -17.30 1.21
CA ASN A 360 3.22 -18.53 2.03
C ASN A 360 3.68 -18.37 3.48
N PHE A 361 4.28 -17.23 3.83
CA PHE A 361 4.88 -16.94 5.15
C PHE A 361 4.22 -15.74 5.84
N ARG A 362 3.12 -15.23 5.28
CA ARG A 362 2.53 -13.96 5.68
C ARG A 362 1.96 -14.00 7.09
N TYR A 363 1.38 -15.13 7.50
CA TYR A 363 0.70 -15.25 8.78
C TYR A 363 1.53 -16.02 9.81
N ARG A 364 2.12 -17.14 9.42
CA ARG A 364 2.94 -17.97 10.34
C ARG A 364 4.21 -17.26 10.80
N ASP A 365 4.87 -16.54 9.89
CA ASP A 365 6.11 -15.79 10.17
C ASP A 365 5.90 -14.28 10.24
N ASN A 366 4.63 -13.82 10.26
CA ASN A 366 4.25 -12.40 10.21
C ASN A 366 4.99 -11.61 9.12
N THR A 367 5.21 -12.23 7.96
CA THR A 367 5.90 -11.59 6.82
C THR A 367 5.03 -10.50 6.23
N LYS A 368 5.42 -9.23 6.38
CA LYS A 368 4.75 -8.10 5.73
C LYS A 368 5.31 -7.95 4.32
N LEU A 369 4.42 -8.04 3.35
CA LEU A 369 4.72 -7.88 1.93
C LEU A 369 3.96 -6.66 1.42
N TYR A 370 4.69 -5.57 1.23
CA TYR A 370 4.18 -4.32 0.66
C TYR A 370 4.55 -4.31 -0.83
N LEU A 371 3.55 -4.24 -1.70
CA LEU A 371 3.74 -4.20 -3.14
C LEU A 371 3.53 -2.78 -3.61
N GLU A 372 4.48 -2.28 -4.41
CA GLU A 372 4.48 -0.90 -4.92
C GLU A 372 4.28 0.10 -3.79
N GLN A 373 5.09 -0.06 -2.75
CA GLN A 373 5.09 0.81 -1.59
C GLN A 373 5.89 2.06 -1.93
N PHE A 374 5.26 3.23 -1.79
CA PHE A 374 6.04 4.46 -1.82
C PHE A 374 7.03 4.43 -0.66
N ALA A 375 8.31 4.44 -0.99
CA ALA A 375 9.42 4.23 -0.09
C ALA A 375 10.36 5.45 -0.04
N GLY A 376 10.15 6.43 -0.92
CA GLY A 376 10.69 7.78 -0.84
C GLY A 376 11.30 8.26 -2.14
N GLY A 377 12.32 7.56 -2.65
CA GLY A 377 12.86 7.76 -4.00
C GLY A 377 11.87 7.40 -5.13
N GLY A 378 10.79 6.70 -4.78
CA GLY A 378 9.78 6.23 -5.70
C GLY A 378 8.93 5.13 -5.05
N TYR A 379 8.30 4.32 -5.89
CA TYR A 379 7.57 3.14 -5.48
C TYR A 379 8.51 1.93 -5.60
N ALA A 380 8.90 1.36 -4.46
CA ALA A 380 9.63 0.11 -4.45
C ALA A 380 8.70 -1.01 -4.92
N ASP A 381 9.17 -1.86 -5.85
CA ASP A 381 8.38 -2.98 -6.35
C ASP A 381 7.90 -3.87 -5.19
N ILE A 382 8.83 -4.31 -4.35
CA ILE A 382 8.51 -5.09 -3.15
C ILE A 382 9.27 -4.51 -1.96
N VAL A 383 8.56 -4.21 -0.87
CA VAL A 383 9.18 -4.09 0.44
C VAL A 383 8.76 -5.25 1.31
N LEU A 384 9.75 -5.97 1.82
CA LEU A 384 9.61 -7.15 2.64
C LEU A 384 10.08 -6.86 4.06
N LEU A 385 9.27 -7.24 5.04
CA LEU A 385 9.60 -7.11 6.47
C LEU A 385 9.16 -8.39 7.19
N VAL A 386 10.11 -9.22 7.61
CA VAL A 386 9.83 -10.47 8.32
C VAL A 386 9.87 -10.23 9.81
N ARG A 387 8.71 -10.35 10.46
CA ARG A 387 8.51 -9.96 11.85
C ARG A 387 8.61 -11.12 12.85
N GLY A 388 8.49 -12.35 12.35
CA GLY A 388 8.41 -13.56 13.14
C GLY A 388 7.23 -13.59 14.11
N PRO A 389 7.10 -14.64 14.92
CA PRO A 389 5.94 -14.85 15.80
C PRO A 389 5.77 -13.74 16.86
N ASN A 390 6.87 -13.09 17.26
CA ASN A 390 6.87 -12.03 18.28
C ASN A 390 6.56 -10.63 17.74
N ARG A 391 6.33 -10.49 16.42
CA ARG A 391 6.11 -9.19 15.75
C ARG A 391 7.22 -8.17 16.04
N ALA A 392 8.47 -8.56 15.82
CA ALA A 392 9.64 -7.78 16.21
C ALA A 392 9.69 -6.42 15.49
N VAL A 393 9.66 -5.31 16.25
CA VAL A 393 9.60 -3.95 15.67
C VAL A 393 10.91 -3.56 14.98
N ASP A 394 12.02 -4.14 15.40
CA ASP A 394 13.38 -3.97 14.90
C ASP A 394 13.74 -4.84 13.68
N SER A 395 12.78 -5.55 13.09
CA SER A 395 13.01 -6.28 11.84
C SER A 395 13.58 -5.39 10.74
N VAL A 396 14.55 -5.92 10.01
CA VAL A 396 15.26 -5.22 8.93
C VAL A 396 14.36 -5.12 7.69
N PRO A 397 14.05 -3.92 7.18
CA PRO A 397 13.35 -3.76 5.93
C PRO A 397 14.23 -4.17 4.75
N ILE A 398 13.66 -4.95 3.83
CA ILE A 398 14.31 -5.41 2.60
C ILE A 398 13.57 -4.78 1.42
N LEU A 399 14.27 -3.99 0.62
CA LEU A 399 13.72 -3.28 -0.54
C LEU A 399 14.19 -3.92 -1.82
N ILE A 400 13.26 -4.43 -2.60
CA ILE A 400 13.54 -5.14 -3.84
C ILE A 400 13.02 -4.31 -5.01
N GLU A 401 13.92 -3.98 -5.92
CA GLU A 401 13.60 -3.48 -7.25
C GLU A 401 13.79 -4.60 -8.27
N LEU A 402 12.78 -4.84 -9.11
CA LEU A 402 12.83 -5.84 -10.16
C LEU A 402 13.07 -5.20 -11.53
N LYS A 403 13.90 -5.86 -12.31
CA LYS A 403 14.03 -5.64 -13.76
C LYS A 403 13.91 -6.97 -14.47
N ALA A 404 13.55 -6.95 -15.74
CA ALA A 404 13.40 -8.17 -16.53
C ALA A 404 13.92 -8.01 -17.96
N GLY A 405 14.22 -9.13 -18.60
CA GLY A 405 14.75 -9.21 -19.96
C GLY A 405 16.28 -9.29 -20.04
N THR A 406 16.74 -9.69 -21.23
CA THR A 406 18.16 -9.87 -21.57
C THR A 406 18.67 -8.87 -22.62
N GLU A 407 17.77 -8.19 -23.36
CA GLU A 407 18.11 -7.15 -24.33
C GLU A 407 18.50 -5.85 -23.62
N GLY A 408 19.69 -5.32 -23.94
CA GLY A 408 20.20 -4.07 -23.35
C GLY A 408 20.97 -4.23 -22.03
N GLN A 409 21.24 -5.45 -21.57
CA GLN A 409 21.93 -5.76 -20.30
C GLN A 409 21.45 -4.89 -19.13
N VAL A 410 20.18 -5.03 -18.75
CA VAL A 410 19.70 -4.46 -17.48
C VAL A 410 20.27 -5.30 -16.34
N ASP A 411 21.50 -4.94 -15.95
CA ASP A 411 22.25 -5.51 -14.84
C ASP A 411 21.44 -5.31 -13.55
N PRO A 412 21.34 -6.32 -12.66
CA PRO A 412 20.77 -6.11 -11.33
C PRO A 412 21.36 -4.93 -10.56
N SER A 413 22.56 -4.45 -10.92
CA SER A 413 23.17 -3.22 -10.39
C SER A 413 22.35 -1.95 -10.68
N ASP A 414 21.69 -1.85 -11.84
CA ASP A 414 20.80 -0.72 -12.13
C ASP A 414 19.53 -0.75 -11.27
N ALA A 415 19.02 -1.95 -11.01
CA ALA A 415 17.91 -2.17 -10.09
C ALA A 415 18.34 -1.86 -8.64
N LEU A 416 19.54 -2.30 -8.25
CA LEU A 416 20.10 -2.05 -6.93
C LEU A 416 20.22 -0.54 -6.67
N ARG A 417 20.72 0.24 -7.63
CA ARG A 417 20.80 1.71 -7.48
C ARG A 417 19.43 2.34 -7.20
N GLN A 418 18.38 1.86 -7.86
CA GLN A 418 17.00 2.33 -7.59
C GLN A 418 16.52 1.88 -6.19
N ALA A 419 16.83 0.64 -5.80
CA ALA A 419 16.53 0.15 -4.45
C ALA A 419 17.25 0.94 -3.35
N GLU A 420 18.50 1.35 -3.56
CA GLU A 420 19.26 2.22 -2.66
C GLU A 420 18.61 3.61 -2.52
N ASP A 421 18.10 4.18 -3.62
CA ASP A 421 17.41 5.47 -3.61
C ASP A 421 16.12 5.43 -2.78
N TYR A 422 15.42 4.29 -2.72
CA TYR A 422 14.26 4.12 -1.85
C TYR A 422 14.62 4.23 -0.37
N ILE A 423 15.81 3.80 0.05
CA ILE A 423 16.22 3.83 1.46
C ILE A 423 16.28 5.27 2.00
N LYS A 424 16.47 6.27 1.13
CA LYS A 424 16.45 7.70 1.52
C LYS A 424 15.15 8.15 2.19
N GLY A 425 14.02 7.47 1.94
CA GLY A 425 12.74 7.76 2.59
C GLY A 425 12.47 6.98 3.89
N PHE A 426 13.37 6.10 4.31
CA PHE A 426 13.30 5.43 5.62
C PHE A 426 14.03 6.30 6.62
N ARG A 427 13.33 7.30 7.17
CA ARG A 427 13.84 8.03 8.33
C ARG A 427 13.19 7.48 9.61
N PRO A 428 13.96 7.30 10.70
CA PRO A 428 13.44 6.77 11.97
C PRO A 428 12.32 7.63 12.58
N ASN A 429 12.29 8.93 12.27
CA ASN A 429 11.28 9.85 12.75
C ASN A 429 9.99 9.85 11.91
N LYS A 430 10.12 9.48 10.62
CA LYS A 430 9.06 9.57 9.62
C LYS A 430 9.22 8.44 8.61
N MET A 431 8.39 7.41 8.73
CA MET A 431 8.52 6.18 7.94
C MET A 431 7.20 5.76 7.31
N ARG A 432 7.30 5.07 6.18
CA ARG A 432 6.16 4.46 5.46
C ARG A 432 5.88 3.04 5.92
N ILE A 433 6.87 2.41 6.53
CA ILE A 433 6.84 1.06 7.08
C ILE A 433 7.42 1.14 8.48
N LEU A 434 6.68 0.62 9.45
CA LEU A 434 7.10 0.64 10.84
C LEU A 434 8.34 -0.24 11.05
N THR A 435 9.49 0.33 11.37
CA THR A 435 10.68 -0.43 11.77
C THR A 435 11.56 0.40 12.70
N ASN A 436 12.21 -0.28 13.64
CA ASN A 436 13.23 0.30 14.51
C ASN A 436 14.65 -0.14 14.13
N ALA A 437 14.83 -0.81 12.99
CA ALA A 437 16.13 -1.23 12.51
C ALA A 437 17.01 -0.02 12.17
N ASP A 438 18.31 -0.15 12.41
CA ASP A 438 19.31 0.86 12.03
C ASP A 438 19.79 0.70 10.58
N ASN A 439 19.41 -0.38 9.91
CA ASN A 439 19.83 -0.70 8.56
C ASN A 439 18.65 -1.20 7.73
N ALA A 440 18.77 -1.04 6.42
CA ALA A 440 17.91 -1.63 5.41
C ALA A 440 18.76 -2.41 4.39
N ILE A 441 18.17 -3.39 3.72
CA ILE A 441 18.84 -4.14 2.65
C ILE A 441 18.22 -3.73 1.31
N ALA A 442 19.01 -3.12 0.43
CA ALA A 442 18.64 -2.89 -0.95
C ALA A 442 18.92 -4.14 -1.79
N VAL A 443 18.01 -4.49 -2.68
CA VAL A 443 18.11 -5.64 -3.57
C VAL A 443 17.75 -5.21 -4.98
N GLY A 444 18.69 -5.38 -5.90
CA GLY A 444 18.39 -5.38 -7.33
C GLY A 444 18.18 -6.81 -7.79
N LEU A 445 17.06 -7.10 -8.45
CA LEU A 445 16.69 -8.45 -8.89
C LEU A 445 16.34 -8.48 -10.39
N ASN A 446 16.88 -9.45 -11.11
CA ASN A 446 16.51 -9.81 -12.48
C ASN A 446 16.62 -11.32 -12.66
N LEU A 447 15.49 -12.03 -12.66
CA LEU A 447 15.48 -13.50 -12.76
C LEU A 447 15.87 -14.02 -14.16
N ASP A 448 16.02 -13.15 -15.16
CA ASP A 448 16.50 -13.53 -16.50
C ASP A 448 18.04 -13.47 -16.59
N ASN A 449 18.73 -12.83 -15.63
CA ASN A 449 20.19 -12.75 -15.60
C ASN A 449 20.83 -14.04 -15.03
N ALA A 450 22.07 -14.33 -15.43
CA ALA A 450 22.88 -15.41 -14.88
C ALA A 450 23.29 -15.15 -13.43
N GLU A 451 23.65 -13.90 -13.11
CA GLU A 451 23.75 -13.38 -11.75
C GLU A 451 22.44 -12.64 -11.46
N PRO A 452 21.45 -13.29 -10.82
CA PRO A 452 20.09 -12.77 -10.81
C PRO A 452 19.89 -11.61 -9.83
N PHE A 453 20.79 -11.38 -8.88
CA PHE A 453 20.61 -10.33 -7.89
C PHE A 453 21.93 -9.70 -7.44
N LYS A 454 21.82 -8.48 -6.90
CA LYS A 454 22.83 -7.83 -6.08
C LYS A 454 22.14 -7.32 -4.82
N THR A 455 22.84 -7.38 -3.69
CA THR A 455 22.34 -6.93 -2.39
C THR A 455 23.33 -5.93 -1.80
N GLU A 456 22.82 -4.96 -1.05
CA GLU A 456 23.64 -3.98 -0.34
C GLU A 456 22.96 -3.58 0.97
N VAL A 457 23.72 -3.58 2.06
CA VAL A 457 23.26 -3.08 3.35
C VAL A 457 23.50 -1.58 3.39
N LYS A 458 22.45 -0.80 3.67
CA LYS A 458 22.56 0.65 3.89
C LYS A 458 22.08 1.03 5.28
N PRO A 459 22.80 1.93 5.97
CA PRO A 459 22.32 2.49 7.22
C PRO A 459 21.09 3.36 6.97
N ILE A 460 20.12 3.25 7.86
CA ILE A 460 19.01 4.18 7.97
C ILE A 460 19.55 5.45 8.65
N LYS A 461 19.51 6.59 7.94
CA LYS A 461 20.10 7.83 8.45
C LYS A 461 19.34 8.33 9.68
N GLN A 462 19.97 8.22 10.84
CA GLN A 462 19.48 8.78 12.09
C GLN A 462 19.68 10.31 12.08
N PRO A 463 18.65 11.11 12.41
CA PRO A 463 18.80 12.55 12.57
C PRO A 463 19.65 12.85 13.81
N THR A 464 20.68 13.67 13.64
CA THR A 464 21.52 14.12 14.78
C THR A 464 20.91 15.30 15.51
N ALA A 465 20.01 16.03 14.86
CA ALA A 465 19.23 17.17 15.35
C ALA A 465 17.92 17.28 14.54
N PRO A 466 16.91 18.04 15.03
CA PRO A 466 15.83 18.48 14.17
C PRO A 466 16.38 19.12 12.89
N LEU A 467 15.75 18.81 11.75
CA LEU A 467 16.25 19.16 10.41
C LEU A 467 16.73 20.62 10.28
N MET A 468 15.93 21.57 10.77
CA MET A 468 16.22 22.99 10.65
C MET A 468 17.35 23.44 11.61
N GLU A 469 17.59 22.73 12.72
CA GLU A 469 18.77 22.96 13.56
C GLU A 469 20.05 22.51 12.84
N GLU A 470 20.06 21.29 12.29
CA GLU A 470 21.18 20.76 11.50
C GLU A 470 21.50 21.67 10.30
N PHE A 471 20.46 22.19 9.62
CA PHE A 471 20.66 23.12 8.53
C PHE A 471 21.32 24.43 9.01
N ILE A 472 20.87 25.04 10.10
CA ILE A 472 21.48 26.28 10.61
C ILE A 472 22.93 26.03 11.08
N GLU A 473 23.23 24.88 11.67
CA GLU A 473 24.60 24.50 12.04
C GLU A 473 25.53 24.41 10.83
N LEU A 474 25.07 23.78 9.73
CA LEU A 474 25.81 23.75 8.46
C LEU A 474 26.08 25.16 7.92
N VAL A 475 25.15 26.09 8.10
CA VAL A 475 25.35 27.49 7.72
C VAL A 475 26.44 28.13 8.57
N GLY A 476 26.50 27.82 9.87
CA GLY A 476 27.58 28.23 10.74
C GLY A 476 28.95 27.67 10.33
N GLU A 477 29.03 26.39 9.95
CA GLU A 477 30.25 25.75 9.41
C GLU A 477 30.74 26.40 8.10
N TRP A 478 29.82 26.83 7.24
CA TRP A 478 30.17 27.58 6.04
C TRP A 478 30.64 29.00 6.39
N ASP A 479 29.93 29.68 7.29
CA ASP A 479 30.19 31.07 7.65
C ASP A 479 31.56 31.27 8.30
N ASN A 480 31.97 30.30 9.12
CA ASN A 480 33.28 30.28 9.78
C ASN A 480 34.39 29.66 8.90
N GLN A 481 34.09 29.32 7.65
CA GLN A 481 35.01 28.73 6.67
C GLN A 481 35.55 27.33 7.04
N SER A 482 34.85 26.59 7.91
CA SER A 482 35.23 25.20 8.23
C SER A 482 34.94 24.23 7.09
N ILE A 483 33.99 24.57 6.21
CA ILE A 483 33.68 23.81 4.99
C ILE A 483 33.61 24.75 3.77
N SER A 484 33.94 24.23 2.58
CA SER A 484 33.78 24.99 1.34
C SER A 484 32.29 25.13 0.95
N GLU A 485 31.97 26.12 0.12
CA GLU A 485 30.61 26.31 -0.41
C GLU A 485 30.09 25.06 -1.14
N GLU A 486 30.94 24.37 -1.89
CA GLU A 486 30.59 23.13 -2.61
C GLU A 486 30.20 22.00 -1.63
N VAL A 487 30.95 21.85 -0.54
CA VAL A 487 30.68 20.86 0.51
C VAL A 487 29.40 21.23 1.26
N PHE A 488 29.21 22.51 1.60
CA PHE A 488 27.98 23.01 2.23
C PHE A 488 26.74 22.71 1.36
N LYS A 489 26.77 23.10 0.08
CA LYS A 489 25.66 22.90 -0.85
C LYS A 489 25.28 21.42 -0.97
N ARG A 490 26.28 20.53 -1.04
CA ARG A 490 26.05 19.08 -1.07
C ARG A 490 25.43 18.56 0.23
N LYS A 491 26.00 18.88 1.40
CA LYS A 491 25.46 18.43 2.69
C LYS A 491 24.02 18.90 2.92
N VAL A 492 23.72 20.17 2.62
CA VAL A 492 22.34 20.70 2.73
C VAL A 492 21.40 20.00 1.76
N LYS A 493 21.85 19.75 0.53
CA LYS A 493 21.05 19.03 -0.46
C LYS A 493 20.74 17.60 -0.02
N ASP A 494 21.72 16.88 0.53
CA ASP A 494 21.52 15.53 1.07
C ASP A 494 20.55 15.55 2.27
N LEU A 495 20.70 16.54 3.17
CA LEU A 495 19.82 16.75 4.31
C LEU A 495 18.37 16.96 3.88
N LEU A 496 18.13 17.92 2.99
CA LEU A 496 16.78 18.26 2.53
C LEU A 496 16.18 17.20 1.60
N SER A 497 17.00 16.50 0.82
CA SER A 497 16.59 15.34 0.02
C SER A 497 16.00 14.24 0.90
N SER A 498 16.66 13.94 2.02
CA SER A 498 16.17 12.94 2.97
C SER A 498 14.81 13.28 3.58
N GLU A 499 14.52 14.56 3.83
CA GLU A 499 13.19 15.00 4.27
C GLU A 499 12.18 14.95 3.13
N TYR A 500 12.54 15.46 1.94
CA TYR A 500 11.66 15.48 0.77
C TYR A 500 11.15 14.07 0.39
N HIS A 501 12.02 13.07 0.45
CA HIS A 501 11.66 11.67 0.17
C HIS A 501 10.69 11.07 1.20
N THR A 502 10.42 11.72 2.34
CA THR A 502 9.36 11.28 3.26
C THR A 502 7.98 11.83 2.90
N PHE A 503 7.91 12.81 1.98
CA PHE A 503 6.67 13.51 1.66
C PHE A 503 5.62 12.57 1.05
N PRO A 504 4.32 12.82 1.26
CA PRO A 504 3.29 11.98 0.68
C PRO A 504 3.29 11.93 -0.85
N ALA A 505 2.96 10.77 -1.41
CA ALA A 505 3.03 10.51 -2.85
C ALA A 505 1.90 11.18 -3.67
N ASN A 506 0.91 11.80 -3.04
CA ASN A 506 -0.29 12.33 -3.70
C ASN A 506 -0.17 13.80 -4.12
N LYS A 507 -1.16 14.24 -4.92
CA LYS A 507 -1.34 15.56 -5.57
C LYS A 507 -1.13 16.80 -4.69
N GLU A 508 -0.94 16.67 -3.39
CA GLU A 508 -0.70 17.74 -2.41
C GLU A 508 0.76 18.17 -2.37
N THR A 509 1.67 17.31 -2.85
CA THR A 509 3.00 17.70 -3.35
C THR A 509 2.94 18.73 -4.48
N LYS A 510 1.78 18.92 -5.14
CA LYS A 510 1.60 19.99 -6.15
C LYS A 510 1.30 21.35 -5.54
N ASP A 511 1.07 21.47 -4.22
CA ASP A 511 0.93 22.78 -3.58
C ASP A 511 2.28 23.50 -3.59
N HIS A 512 2.25 24.77 -3.97
CA HIS A 512 3.42 25.64 -4.13
C HIS A 512 4.04 26.09 -2.80
N TYR A 513 3.68 25.48 -1.68
CA TYR A 513 4.18 25.85 -0.36
C TYR A 513 4.41 24.63 0.54
N TYR A 514 4.26 23.39 0.06
CA TYR A 514 4.32 22.22 0.93
C TYR A 514 5.67 22.14 1.66
N PHE A 515 6.78 22.25 0.92
CA PHE A 515 8.12 22.18 1.50
C PHE A 515 8.37 23.33 2.48
N SER A 516 8.02 24.56 2.10
CA SER A 516 8.19 25.71 3.01
C SER A 516 7.29 25.68 4.24
N ARG A 517 6.11 25.06 4.16
CA ARG A 517 5.21 24.85 5.30
C ARG A 517 5.68 23.71 6.21
N ASP A 518 6.29 22.67 5.66
CA ASP A 518 6.97 21.63 6.44
C ASP A 518 8.16 22.22 7.21
N MET A 519 9.03 23.01 6.56
CA MET A 519 10.12 23.74 7.25
C MET A 519 9.61 24.70 8.32
N LEU A 520 8.46 25.36 8.08
CA LEU A 520 7.82 26.20 9.08
C LEU A 520 7.38 25.38 10.29
N GLY A 521 6.75 24.21 10.08
CA GLY A 521 6.42 23.26 11.14
C GLY A 521 7.64 22.84 11.95
N GLN A 522 8.73 22.46 11.26
CA GLN A 522 10.00 22.08 11.87
C GLN A 522 10.58 23.18 12.78
N SER A 523 10.38 24.45 12.42
CA SER A 523 10.90 25.59 13.19
C SER A 523 10.20 25.84 14.53
N ILE A 524 9.01 25.28 14.75
CA ILE A 524 8.19 25.57 15.94
C ILE A 524 8.90 25.13 17.23
N LEU A 525 9.53 23.94 17.23
CA LEU A 525 10.20 23.39 18.41
C LEU A 525 11.66 23.81 18.55
N ILE A 526 12.19 24.58 17.58
CA ILE A 526 13.55 25.13 17.67
C ILE A 526 13.57 26.27 18.67
N ASN A 527 14.12 26.01 19.85
CA ASN A 527 14.29 27.02 20.90
C ASN A 527 15.76 27.42 21.10
N LYS A 528 16.69 26.62 20.55
CA LYS A 528 18.15 26.81 20.58
C LYS A 528 18.76 26.42 19.23
N ILE A 529 19.97 26.89 18.95
CA ILE A 529 20.76 26.52 17.77
C ILE A 529 22.18 26.20 18.26
N GLY A 530 22.71 25.02 17.94
CA GLY A 530 24.02 24.58 18.39
C GLY A 530 24.13 24.37 19.90
N GLN A 531 25.35 24.50 20.43
CA GLN A 531 25.62 24.33 21.86
C GLN A 531 25.36 25.61 22.70
N ASP A 532 25.10 26.74 22.06
CA ASP A 532 24.84 28.00 22.74
C ASP A 532 23.42 28.04 23.33
N GLN A 533 23.31 28.28 24.64
CA GLN A 533 22.04 28.37 25.38
C GLN A 533 21.23 29.66 25.11
N GLY A 534 21.29 30.22 23.90
CA GLY A 534 20.59 31.46 23.55
C GLY A 534 19.15 31.21 23.12
N ASN A 535 18.21 32.05 23.59
CA ASN A 535 16.83 32.07 23.10
C ASN A 535 16.78 32.51 21.63
N VAL A 536 16.45 31.57 20.74
CA VAL A 536 16.25 31.86 19.32
C VAL A 536 14.92 32.58 19.14
N LYS A 537 14.92 33.68 18.38
CA LYS A 537 13.69 34.36 17.96
C LYS A 537 13.41 34.04 16.50
N LYS A 538 12.17 33.68 16.20
CA LYS A 538 11.77 33.11 14.91
C LYS A 538 10.67 33.96 14.27
N TYR A 539 10.77 34.20 12.97
CA TYR A 539 9.80 35.02 12.25
C TYR A 539 9.55 34.49 10.84
N ILE A 540 8.35 34.74 10.36
CA ILE A 540 8.04 34.77 8.92
C ILE A 540 7.96 36.23 8.50
N TYR A 541 8.60 36.55 7.37
CA TYR A 541 8.41 37.87 6.77
C TYR A 541 7.25 37.84 5.79
N SER A 542 6.16 38.54 6.13
CA SER A 542 5.03 38.74 5.24
C SER A 542 5.24 40.02 4.44
N TYR A 543 5.47 39.88 3.14
CA TYR A 543 5.66 41.01 2.26
C TYR A 543 4.33 41.73 1.98
N ASN A 544 4.34 43.06 2.01
CA ASN A 544 3.22 43.89 1.53
C ASN A 544 3.31 44.15 0.02
N GLU A 545 4.42 43.73 -0.59
CA GLU A 545 4.73 43.86 -2.00
C GLU A 545 5.21 42.53 -2.56
N TYR A 546 5.18 42.36 -3.87
CA TYR A 546 5.67 41.13 -4.49
C TYR A 546 7.21 41.10 -4.41
N PRO A 547 7.84 40.07 -3.84
CA PRO A 547 9.30 40.02 -3.65
C PRO A 547 10.08 39.75 -4.95
N LEU A 548 9.49 40.05 -6.11
CA LEU A 548 10.09 39.91 -7.45
C LEU A 548 9.75 41.15 -8.29
N ASN A 549 10.73 41.71 -8.99
CA ASN A 549 10.51 42.74 -10.01
C ASN A 549 10.09 42.03 -11.33
N TRP A 550 8.88 42.27 -11.83
CA TRP A 550 8.45 41.81 -13.17
C TRP A 550 7.81 42.97 -13.96
N PRO A 551 8.00 43.05 -15.30
CA PRO A 551 7.44 44.11 -16.12
C PRO A 551 5.91 44.18 -16.01
N GLN A 552 5.42 45.41 -15.85
CA GLN A 552 3.99 45.76 -15.90
C GLN A 552 3.39 45.22 -17.20
N GLY A 553 2.39 44.33 -17.12
CA GLY A 553 1.67 43.92 -18.34
C GLY A 553 0.79 42.68 -18.31
N THR A 554 0.81 41.84 -17.26
CA THR A 554 -0.15 40.72 -17.15
C THR A 554 -0.68 40.59 -15.73
N GLU A 555 -2.00 40.45 -15.60
CA GLU A 555 -2.73 40.36 -14.34
C GLU A 555 -2.25 39.17 -13.48
N TYR A 556 -1.30 39.42 -12.59
CA TYR A 556 -1.09 38.60 -11.40
C TYR A 556 -1.61 39.37 -10.20
N THR A 557 -2.71 38.91 -9.61
CA THR A 557 -3.11 39.31 -8.26
C THR A 557 -1.98 38.97 -7.29
N LEU A 558 -1.69 39.88 -6.36
CA LEU A 558 -0.74 39.78 -5.23
C LEU A 558 -0.79 38.47 -4.41
N SER A 559 -1.76 37.58 -4.67
CA SER A 559 -2.05 36.33 -3.95
C SER A 559 -1.32 35.07 -4.46
N LYS A 560 -0.35 35.16 -5.39
CA LYS A 560 0.33 33.99 -6.02
C LYS A 560 1.87 34.03 -5.94
N SER A 561 2.44 34.44 -4.80
CA SER A 561 3.91 34.48 -4.59
C SER A 561 4.45 33.22 -3.90
N PRO A 562 5.16 32.31 -4.58
CA PRO A 562 5.64 31.04 -4.01
C PRO A 562 6.87 31.19 -3.10
N VAL A 563 7.17 32.39 -2.61
CA VAL A 563 8.32 32.65 -1.74
C VAL A 563 7.88 32.74 -0.28
N THR A 564 8.36 31.81 0.53
CA THR A 564 8.26 31.86 2.00
C THR A 564 9.61 32.31 2.55
N THR A 565 9.62 33.32 3.41
CA THR A 565 10.85 33.78 4.07
C THR A 565 10.81 33.51 5.56
N LEU A 566 11.67 32.60 6.01
CA LEU A 566 11.88 32.27 7.42
C LEU A 566 13.12 33.00 7.94
N ILE A 567 13.03 33.53 9.16
CA ILE A 567 14.09 34.31 9.79
C ILE A 567 14.33 33.78 11.19
N PHE A 568 15.56 33.40 11.49
CA PHE A 568 16.02 32.98 12.81
C PHE A 568 17.02 34.00 13.32
N VAL A 569 16.81 34.53 14.52
CA VAL A 569 17.72 35.48 15.16
C VAL A 569 18.25 34.87 16.44
N GLN A 570 19.56 34.69 16.49
CA GLN A 570 20.29 34.11 17.62
C GLN A 570 21.16 35.17 18.30
N GLY A 571 21.20 35.15 19.63
CA GLY A 571 22.09 35.98 20.43
C GLY A 571 21.42 36.53 21.69
N ASN A 572 22.22 36.74 22.73
CA ASN A 572 21.75 37.18 24.03
C ASN A 572 21.40 38.69 24.05
N GLU A 573 20.72 39.11 25.11
CA GLU A 573 20.48 40.52 25.37
C GLU A 573 21.81 41.27 25.59
N GLY A 574 21.95 42.45 24.99
CA GLY A 574 23.18 43.25 25.05
C GLY A 574 24.34 42.78 24.14
N GLN A 575 24.23 41.63 23.47
CA GLN A 575 25.21 41.14 22.51
C GLN A 575 24.79 41.41 21.06
N GLU A 576 25.79 41.47 20.17
CA GLU A 576 25.58 41.52 18.72
C GLU A 576 24.96 40.20 18.25
N LYS A 577 23.82 40.29 17.57
CA LYS A 577 23.03 39.12 17.16
C LYS A 577 23.35 38.68 15.74
N THR A 578 23.14 37.41 15.46
CA THR A 578 23.19 36.82 14.12
C THR A 578 21.78 36.52 13.64
N ALA A 579 21.44 36.94 12.41
CA ALA A 579 20.20 36.55 11.75
C ALA A 579 20.47 35.66 10.53
N PHE A 580 19.71 34.56 10.43
CA PHE A 580 19.67 33.67 9.28
C PHE A 580 18.37 33.90 8.53
N ILE A 581 18.45 34.27 7.26
CA ILE A 581 17.30 34.52 6.39
C ILE A 581 17.25 33.44 5.33
N PHE A 582 16.18 32.64 5.35
CA PHE A 582 15.93 31.58 4.38
C PHE A 582 14.79 32.00 3.46
N HIS A 583 15.11 32.27 2.21
CA HIS A 583 14.13 32.46 1.15
C HIS A 583 13.89 31.12 0.46
N ILE A 584 12.70 30.55 0.64
CA ILE A 584 12.30 29.29 0.02
C ILE A 584 11.31 29.59 -1.08
N ARG A 585 11.66 29.28 -2.33
CA ARG A 585 10.78 29.39 -3.49
C ARG A 585 10.38 28.02 -3.99
N GLU A 586 9.09 27.81 -4.22
CA GLU A 586 8.56 26.56 -4.79
C GLU A 586 7.84 26.82 -6.13
N SER A 587 8.61 27.10 -7.19
CA SER A 587 8.07 27.36 -8.53
C SER A 587 9.09 27.17 -9.68
N ASN A 588 8.60 27.15 -10.92
CA ASN A 588 9.40 26.94 -12.14
C ASN A 588 10.32 28.10 -12.56
N THR A 589 10.34 29.18 -11.80
CA THR A 589 11.08 30.40 -12.15
C THR A 589 12.32 30.47 -11.28
N ARG A 590 13.48 30.83 -11.85
CA ARG A 590 14.80 30.69 -11.20
C ARG A 590 15.33 31.96 -10.54
N GLU A 591 14.52 32.98 -10.44
CA GLU A 591 15.04 34.33 -10.32
C GLU A 591 14.50 35.05 -9.08
N PHE A 592 15.28 35.15 -8.00
CA PHE A 592 14.98 36.04 -6.87
C PHE A 592 15.36 37.48 -7.25
N TYR A 593 14.46 38.19 -7.93
CA TYR A 593 14.76 39.50 -8.51
C TYR A 593 14.31 40.68 -7.68
N THR A 594 15.10 41.07 -6.67
CA THR A 594 15.09 42.47 -6.21
C THR A 594 16.44 42.85 -5.59
N ASP A 595 16.87 44.10 -5.80
CA ASP A 595 17.95 44.73 -5.01
C ASP A 595 17.50 45.14 -3.59
N LYS A 596 16.20 44.95 -3.27
CA LYS A 596 15.63 45.25 -1.96
C LYS A 596 16.03 44.24 -0.91
N LYS A 597 16.10 44.74 0.32
CA LYS A 597 16.55 44.01 1.50
C LYS A 597 15.47 44.01 2.58
N ILE A 598 15.31 42.91 3.31
CA ILE A 598 14.45 42.85 4.51
C ILE A 598 15.03 43.76 5.60
N PRO A 599 14.22 44.53 6.33
CA PRO A 599 14.68 45.39 7.42
C PRO A 599 15.05 44.59 8.69
N VAL A 600 16.04 43.70 8.63
CA VAL A 600 16.44 42.81 9.73
C VAL A 600 17.44 43.42 10.73
N LEU A 601 18.05 44.55 10.39
CA LEU A 601 19.04 45.19 11.28
C LEU A 601 18.39 45.79 12.54
N ASP A 602 17.13 46.21 12.43
CA ASP A 602 16.33 46.85 13.48
C ASP A 602 14.96 46.17 13.64
N ILE A 603 14.96 44.85 13.91
CA ILE A 603 13.69 44.13 14.15
C ILE A 603 13.10 44.60 15.50
N PRO A 604 11.84 45.09 15.52
CA PRO A 604 11.21 45.57 16.74
C PRO A 604 11.24 44.52 17.87
N GLY A 605 11.73 44.89 19.05
CA GLY A 605 11.78 44.01 20.22
C GLY A 605 12.90 42.95 20.23
N ILE A 606 13.87 43.03 19.31
CA ILE A 606 15.03 42.11 19.27
C ILE A 606 16.36 42.82 19.57
N GLY A 607 16.51 44.08 19.20
CA GLY A 607 17.78 44.83 19.29
C GLY A 607 18.65 44.63 18.05
N ARG A 608 19.84 45.25 18.05
CA ARG A 608 20.73 45.33 16.88
C ARG A 608 21.22 43.95 16.42
N VAL A 609 21.07 43.68 15.12
CA VAL A 609 21.64 42.50 14.44
C VAL A 609 22.90 42.94 13.69
N GLY A 610 24.03 42.28 13.95
CA GLY A 610 25.32 42.65 13.39
C GLY A 610 25.85 41.71 12.31
N ASN A 611 25.50 40.43 12.41
CA ASN A 611 25.79 39.44 11.38
C ASN A 611 24.48 38.97 10.76
N VAL A 612 24.40 38.94 9.43
CA VAL A 612 23.22 38.44 8.74
C VAL A 612 23.67 37.57 7.57
N ILE A 613 23.10 36.37 7.50
CA ILE A 613 23.37 35.39 6.45
C ILE A 613 22.08 35.18 5.68
N GLU A 614 22.13 35.37 4.37
CA GLU A 614 21.00 35.23 3.45
C GLU A 614 21.21 33.99 2.58
N ILE A 615 20.22 33.10 2.59
CA ILE A 615 20.19 31.85 1.83
C ILE A 615 18.95 31.86 0.96
N LYS A 616 19.15 31.68 -0.34
CA LYS A 616 18.10 31.61 -1.34
C LYS A 616 18.05 30.20 -1.91
N MET A 617 16.91 29.55 -1.72
CA MET A 617 16.65 28.18 -2.17
C MET A 617 15.49 28.16 -3.13
N SER A 618 15.61 27.32 -4.14
CA SER A 618 14.64 27.18 -5.21
C SER A 618 14.33 25.71 -5.39
N LEU A 619 13.04 25.39 -5.33
CA LEU A 619 12.48 24.10 -5.67
C LEU A 619 11.65 24.32 -6.94
N LYS A 620 12.16 23.81 -8.06
CA LYS A 620 11.46 23.83 -9.35
C LYS A 620 10.18 23.00 -9.24
N LYS A 621 9.12 23.39 -9.94
CA LYS A 621 7.90 22.57 -9.97
C LYS A 621 8.19 21.31 -10.77
N TYR A 622 7.54 20.22 -10.36
CA TYR A 622 7.43 18.94 -11.06
C TYR A 622 7.30 19.09 -12.59
N GLU A 623 8.42 19.00 -13.30
CA GLU A 623 8.44 18.24 -14.54
C GLU A 623 8.47 16.78 -14.11
N THR A 624 7.52 15.99 -14.63
CA THR A 624 7.43 14.57 -14.27
C THR A 624 8.73 13.86 -14.64
N GLY A 625 9.33 13.14 -13.69
CA GLY A 625 10.54 12.37 -13.90
C GLY A 625 11.84 13.03 -13.43
N LEU A 626 11.79 14.22 -12.83
CA LEU A 626 12.97 14.85 -12.22
C LEU A 626 13.27 14.29 -10.82
N SER A 627 14.54 14.09 -10.50
CA SER A 627 14.99 13.75 -9.13
C SER A 627 14.98 14.99 -8.23
N PHE A 628 14.99 14.82 -6.90
CA PHE A 628 15.10 15.97 -5.98
C PHE A 628 16.35 16.81 -6.30
N GLU A 629 17.42 16.16 -6.74
CA GLU A 629 18.66 16.82 -7.09
C GLU A 629 18.53 17.78 -8.27
N GLU A 630 17.60 17.52 -9.19
CA GLU A 630 17.32 18.39 -10.33
C GLU A 630 16.31 19.49 -9.95
N LEU A 631 15.43 19.19 -9.00
CA LEU A 631 14.40 20.11 -8.49
C LEU A 631 14.97 21.17 -7.54
N PHE A 632 15.91 20.80 -6.66
CA PHE A 632 16.44 21.66 -5.61
C PHE A 632 17.76 22.33 -5.97
N GLU A 633 17.81 23.65 -5.77
CA GLU A 633 18.98 24.48 -6.02
C GLU A 633 19.17 25.53 -4.91
N ILE A 634 20.38 25.62 -4.36
CA ILE A 634 20.80 26.76 -3.54
C ILE A 634 21.33 27.83 -4.50
N GLU A 635 20.46 28.76 -4.88
CA GLU A 635 20.77 29.81 -5.84
C GLU A 635 21.84 30.78 -5.32
N GLN A 636 21.76 31.12 -4.03
CA GLN A 636 22.68 32.07 -3.40
C GLN A 636 22.83 31.78 -1.91
N ILE A 637 24.07 31.88 -1.42
CA ILE A 637 24.38 32.06 -0.01
C ILE A 637 25.33 33.25 0.12
N SER A 638 25.02 34.20 1.00
CA SER A 638 25.83 35.41 1.11
C SER A 638 25.69 36.11 2.46
N LYS A 639 26.74 36.84 2.83
CA LYS A 639 26.67 37.85 3.88
C LYS A 639 25.78 39.00 3.42
N TYR A 640 24.86 39.40 4.29
CA TYR A 640 23.96 40.49 4.02
C TYR A 640 24.72 41.80 3.91
N LYS A 641 24.57 42.47 2.77
CA LYS A 641 25.06 43.84 2.59
C LYS A 641 23.86 44.78 2.71
N PRO A 642 23.85 45.70 3.69
CA PRO A 642 22.86 46.76 3.73
C PRO A 642 22.90 47.51 2.40
N SER A 643 21.76 47.70 1.73
CA SER A 643 21.76 48.47 0.48
C SER A 643 22.06 49.93 0.81
N SER A 644 23.01 50.54 0.10
CA SER A 644 23.31 51.97 0.19
C SER A 644 22.15 52.86 -0.32
N ALA A 645 21.21 52.27 -1.04
CA ALA A 645 19.93 52.88 -1.44
C ALA A 645 18.81 52.38 -0.52
N ASN A 646 17.94 53.28 -0.07
CA ASN A 646 16.80 53.07 0.84
C ASN A 646 15.69 52.08 0.38
N GLN A 647 15.99 51.09 -0.46
CA GLN A 647 14.99 50.14 -0.93
C GLN A 647 14.95 48.93 0.00
N GLN A 648 14.22 49.05 1.11
CA GLN A 648 13.84 47.92 1.93
C GLN A 648 12.49 47.36 1.47
N PHE A 649 12.26 46.08 1.72
CA PHE A 649 10.94 45.52 1.53
C PHE A 649 9.94 46.14 2.50
N ALA A 650 8.76 46.52 2.02
CA ALA A 650 7.62 46.78 2.90
C ALA A 650 6.99 45.45 3.32
N GLY A 651 6.73 45.27 4.62
CA GLY A 651 6.19 44.02 5.14
C GLY A 651 6.11 44.00 6.66
N ASN A 652 5.69 42.86 7.19
CA ASN A 652 5.51 42.63 8.62
C ASN A 652 6.23 41.36 9.07
N PHE A 653 6.80 41.39 10.27
CA PHE A 653 7.34 40.21 10.92
C PHE A 653 6.24 39.50 11.69
N LEU A 654 5.87 38.30 11.24
CA LEU A 654 4.98 37.40 11.96
C LEU A 654 5.84 36.55 12.89
N LYS A 655 5.72 36.78 14.20
CA LYS A 655 6.49 36.03 15.20
C LYS A 655 6.01 34.58 15.24
N ILE A 656 6.94 33.64 15.14
CA ILE A 656 6.71 32.23 15.47
C ILE A 656 7.01 32.08 16.97
N PRO A 657 6.06 31.62 17.79
CA PRO A 657 6.28 31.49 19.23
C PRO A 657 7.33 30.41 19.54
N ASN A 658 8.03 30.58 20.66
CA ASN A 658 8.80 29.49 21.26
C ASN A 658 7.81 28.62 22.01
N ALA A 659 7.87 27.32 21.77
CA ALA A 659 6.85 26.37 22.22
C ALA A 659 7.44 25.41 23.26
N ASP A 660 8.02 25.95 24.34
CA ASP A 660 8.64 25.16 25.40
C ASP A 660 7.63 24.21 26.06
N GLU A 661 6.40 24.68 26.28
CA GLU A 661 5.32 23.85 26.86
C GLU A 661 4.81 22.77 25.90
N LEU A 662 4.86 23.01 24.59
CA LEU A 662 4.36 22.09 23.57
C LEU A 662 5.09 20.75 23.57
N LYS A 663 6.42 20.74 23.71
CA LYS A 663 7.18 19.49 23.87
C LYS A 663 6.67 18.69 25.08
N GLY A 664 6.42 19.37 26.20
CA GLY A 664 5.88 18.73 27.41
C GLY A 664 4.49 18.14 27.19
N LYS A 665 3.62 18.80 26.41
CA LYS A 665 2.29 18.26 26.05
C LYS A 665 2.39 17.08 25.09
N LEU A 666 3.32 17.12 24.14
CA LEU A 666 3.63 16.00 23.26
C LEU A 666 4.10 14.79 24.09
N ASP A 667 5.03 15.00 25.02
CA ASP A 667 5.53 13.96 25.94
C ASP A 667 4.39 13.29 26.74
N GLN A 668 3.46 14.11 27.26
CA GLN A 668 2.28 13.61 27.99
C GLN A 668 1.35 12.78 27.09
N ALA A 669 1.08 13.25 25.87
CA ALA A 669 0.21 12.55 24.92
C ALA A 669 0.82 11.21 24.49
N ILE A 670 2.11 11.18 24.13
CA ILE A 670 2.80 9.93 23.73
C ILE A 670 2.88 8.95 24.88
N THR A 671 3.24 9.41 26.09
CA THR A 671 3.30 8.54 27.28
C THR A 671 1.94 7.91 27.58
N SER A 672 0.85 8.62 27.31
CA SER A 672 -0.51 8.07 27.49
C SER A 672 -0.82 6.89 26.56
N GLN A 673 -0.09 6.72 25.46
CA GLN A 673 -0.23 5.54 24.58
C GLN A 673 0.27 4.25 25.23
N HIS A 674 1.12 4.33 26.26
CA HIS A 674 1.77 3.20 26.93
C HIS A 674 0.92 2.55 28.04
N ALA A 675 -0.22 3.15 28.43
CA ALA A 675 -0.95 2.73 29.62
C ALA A 675 -1.33 1.24 29.59
N SER A 676 -0.88 0.51 30.64
CA SER A 676 -1.03 -0.95 30.83
C SER A 676 -2.47 -1.46 30.81
N ASP A 677 -3.43 -0.55 30.98
CA ASP A 677 -4.84 -0.83 31.16
C ASP A 677 -5.61 -0.63 29.83
N GLY A 678 -4.90 -0.20 28.78
CA GLY A 678 -5.44 -0.05 27.43
C GLY A 678 -6.17 1.27 27.18
N GLU A 679 -6.30 2.20 28.12
CA GLU A 679 -6.95 3.49 27.87
C GLU A 679 -5.93 4.57 27.54
N VAL A 680 -5.86 4.94 26.25
CA VAL A 680 -5.16 6.15 25.82
C VAL A 680 -5.93 7.37 26.30
N SER A 681 -5.23 8.36 26.85
CA SER A 681 -5.89 9.56 27.38
C SER A 681 -6.33 10.50 26.26
N LEU A 682 -7.63 10.50 25.96
CA LEU A 682 -8.23 11.49 25.06
C LEU A 682 -7.95 12.92 25.56
N GLN A 683 -8.00 13.12 26.88
CA GLN A 683 -7.75 14.44 27.46
C GLN A 683 -6.31 14.91 27.22
N ALA A 684 -5.32 14.01 27.25
CA ALA A 684 -3.93 14.38 26.91
C ALA A 684 -3.81 14.87 25.46
N TYR A 685 -4.49 14.21 24.52
CA TYR A 685 -4.54 14.62 23.12
C TYR A 685 -5.32 15.94 22.90
N LYS A 686 -6.44 16.14 23.61
CA LYS A 686 -7.16 17.43 23.57
C LYS A 686 -6.30 18.59 24.08
N VAL A 687 -5.56 18.37 25.17
CA VAL A 687 -4.61 19.37 25.70
C VAL A 687 -3.48 19.63 24.72
N LEU A 688 -2.89 18.58 24.13
CA LEU A 688 -1.90 18.72 23.07
C LEU A 688 -2.42 19.55 21.89
N LEU A 689 -3.60 19.22 21.36
CA LEU A 689 -4.14 19.92 20.19
C LEU A 689 -4.56 21.36 20.51
N THR A 690 -4.90 21.66 21.77
CA THR A 690 -5.08 23.05 22.24
C THR A 690 -3.76 23.82 22.21
N GLU A 691 -2.68 23.20 22.68
CA GLU A 691 -1.33 23.82 22.65
C GLU A 691 -0.82 24.01 21.21
N VAL A 692 -1.11 23.05 20.33
CA VAL A 692 -0.86 23.19 18.88
C VAL A 692 -1.65 24.37 18.32
N ALA A 693 -2.93 24.51 18.67
CA ALA A 693 -3.76 25.63 18.23
C ALA A 693 -3.17 26.98 18.66
N ASP A 694 -2.79 27.10 19.94
CA ASP A 694 -2.13 28.29 20.49
C ASP A 694 -0.85 28.65 19.74
N THR A 695 -0.05 27.63 19.41
CA THR A 695 1.24 27.77 18.74
C THR A 695 1.09 28.20 17.28
N ILE A 696 0.14 27.62 16.54
CA ILE A 696 -0.06 27.91 15.11
C ILE A 696 -1.01 29.08 14.86
N TYR A 697 -1.75 29.56 15.87
CA TYR A 697 -2.68 30.68 15.72
C TYR A 697 -2.06 31.94 15.08
N PRO A 698 -0.84 32.39 15.45
CA PRO A 698 -0.20 33.55 14.83
C PRO A 698 0.10 33.39 13.33
N ILE A 699 0.18 32.14 12.86
CA ILE A 699 0.52 31.78 11.47
C ILE A 699 -0.65 31.13 10.71
N LYS A 700 -1.86 31.11 11.30
CA LYS A 700 -3.02 30.41 10.75
C LYS A 700 -3.39 30.87 9.33
N ASP A 701 -3.17 32.14 9.02
CA ASP A 701 -3.50 32.71 7.71
C ASP A 701 -2.56 32.19 6.59
N LEU A 702 -1.44 31.55 6.94
CA LEU A 702 -0.55 30.86 6.00
C LEU A 702 -1.06 29.44 5.65
N ILE A 703 -2.04 28.94 6.40
CA ILE A 703 -2.68 27.64 6.26
C ILE A 703 -3.99 27.82 5.48
N THR A 704 -3.91 27.83 4.16
CA THR A 704 -5.08 28.15 3.31
C THR A 704 -5.79 26.91 2.74
N ASN A 705 -5.23 25.72 2.94
CA ASN A 705 -5.78 24.44 2.47
C ASN A 705 -5.23 23.29 3.33
N GLU A 706 -5.82 22.11 3.17
CA GLU A 706 -5.49 20.90 3.94
C GLU A 706 -4.03 20.48 3.73
N ALA A 707 -3.51 20.55 2.49
CA ALA A 707 -2.10 20.24 2.19
C ALA A 707 -1.11 21.08 3.00
N ARG A 708 -1.35 22.39 3.15
CA ARG A 708 -0.49 23.28 3.95
C ARG A 708 -0.64 23.03 5.44
N LEU A 709 -1.82 22.66 5.91
CA LEU A 709 -2.04 22.26 7.30
C LEU A 709 -1.25 20.99 7.60
N GLN A 710 -1.41 19.95 6.79
CA GLN A 710 -0.67 18.70 6.89
C GLN A 710 0.83 18.95 6.85
N ALA A 711 1.34 19.81 5.95
CA ALA A 711 2.76 20.16 5.90
C ALA A 711 3.26 20.77 7.22
N VAL A 712 2.56 21.77 7.76
CA VAL A 712 2.94 22.38 9.07
C VAL A 712 2.93 21.34 10.19
N LEU A 713 1.91 20.49 10.25
CA LEU A 713 1.81 19.47 11.30
C LEU A 713 2.86 18.36 11.11
N ASN A 714 3.10 17.90 9.88
CA ASN A 714 4.15 16.93 9.56
C ASN A 714 5.51 17.46 10.04
N GLY A 715 5.87 18.69 9.67
CA GLY A 715 7.11 19.30 10.13
C GLY A 715 7.20 19.42 11.66
N LEU A 716 6.11 19.82 12.32
CA LEU A 716 6.05 19.93 13.78
C LEU A 716 6.26 18.58 14.48
N PHE A 717 5.48 17.57 14.11
CA PHE A 717 5.53 16.25 14.74
C PHE A 717 6.83 15.49 14.39
N SER A 718 7.39 15.70 13.19
CA SER A 718 8.68 15.14 12.81
C SER A 718 9.83 15.80 13.58
N SER A 719 9.79 17.11 13.79
CA SER A 719 10.76 17.81 14.67
C SER A 719 10.73 17.26 16.09
N TYR A 720 9.53 17.03 16.64
CA TYR A 720 9.37 16.41 17.94
C TYR A 720 9.95 15.00 17.98
N SER A 721 9.69 14.21 16.94
CA SER A 721 10.22 12.86 16.81
C SER A 721 11.76 12.86 16.71
N ASP A 722 12.37 13.79 15.98
CA ASP A 722 13.83 13.98 15.94
C ASP A 722 14.40 14.24 17.34
N LEU A 723 13.77 15.14 18.12
CA LEU A 723 14.16 15.38 19.51
C LEU A 723 14.06 14.10 20.37
N LYS A 724 13.03 13.28 20.14
CA LYS A 724 12.85 12.02 20.87
C LYS A 724 13.88 10.96 20.54
N LEU A 725 14.34 10.89 19.30
CA LEU A 725 15.39 9.95 18.90
C LEU A 725 16.73 10.23 19.59
N GLN A 726 16.96 11.45 20.05
CA GLN A 726 18.14 11.81 20.84
C GLN A 726 18.00 11.45 22.33
N GLU A 727 16.79 11.18 22.81
CA GLU A 727 16.54 10.81 24.20
C GLU A 727 16.66 9.28 24.34
N THR A 728 17.12 8.78 25.50
CA THR A 728 17.18 7.34 25.80
C THR A 728 15.82 6.71 26.15
N SER A 729 14.72 7.41 25.84
CA SER A 729 13.35 7.04 26.18
C SER A 729 12.61 6.41 25.00
N SER A 730 11.29 6.31 25.08
CA SER A 730 10.46 5.82 23.99
C SER A 730 10.62 6.69 22.73
N LYS A 731 10.78 6.04 21.57
CA LYS A 731 10.79 6.68 20.26
C LYS A 731 9.36 7.08 19.87
N THR A 732 9.24 8.17 19.14
CA THR A 732 7.98 8.56 18.49
C THR A 732 8.20 8.48 17.00
N VAL A 733 7.26 7.90 16.26
CA VAL A 733 7.31 7.76 14.81
C VAL A 733 6.07 8.39 14.22
N ILE A 734 6.25 9.18 13.16
CA ILE A 734 5.16 9.82 12.42
C ILE A 734 4.97 9.12 11.09
N ILE A 735 3.77 8.63 10.81
CA ILE A 735 3.42 8.03 9.53
C ILE A 735 2.46 9.00 8.82
N PRO A 736 2.95 9.83 7.90
CA PRO A 736 2.13 10.80 7.20
C PRO A 736 1.33 10.11 6.10
N GLU A 737 0.06 10.46 5.96
CA GLU A 737 -0.80 10.12 4.83
C GLU A 737 -0.78 8.61 4.47
N PHE A 738 -1.61 7.80 5.15
CA PHE A 738 -1.63 6.34 4.99
C PHE A 738 -2.98 5.80 4.46
N GLN A 739 -2.93 4.89 3.48
CA GLN A 739 -4.12 4.26 2.89
C GLN A 739 -4.70 3.18 3.82
N VAL A 740 -5.83 3.45 4.47
CA VAL A 740 -6.48 2.49 5.38
C VAL A 740 -7.36 1.44 4.65
N GLY A 741 -7.61 1.64 3.35
CA GLY A 741 -8.38 0.73 2.48
C GLY A 741 -9.67 1.37 1.94
N ALA A 742 -10.29 0.76 0.92
CA ALA A 742 -11.53 1.24 0.28
C ALA A 742 -11.48 2.71 -0.22
N GLY A 743 -10.29 3.17 -0.65
CA GLY A 743 -10.07 4.56 -1.08
C GLY A 743 -9.95 5.57 0.07
N GLY A 744 -10.01 5.11 1.33
CA GLY A 744 -9.81 5.93 2.52
C GLY A 744 -8.33 6.11 2.86
N ARG A 745 -7.97 7.34 3.20
CA ARG A 745 -6.60 7.70 3.57
C ARG A 745 -6.64 8.56 4.82
N VAL A 746 -5.89 8.17 5.84
CA VAL A 746 -5.75 8.95 7.07
C VAL A 746 -4.59 9.92 6.95
N ASP A 747 -4.76 11.15 7.41
CA ASP A 747 -3.76 12.21 7.23
C ASP A 747 -2.46 11.98 8.01
N MET A 748 -2.54 11.47 9.24
CA MET A 748 -1.36 11.27 10.08
C MET A 748 -1.58 10.18 11.12
N VAL A 749 -0.57 9.35 11.35
CA VAL A 749 -0.53 8.41 12.48
C VAL A 749 0.67 8.74 13.37
N ILE A 750 0.41 8.82 14.67
CA ILE A 750 1.41 9.07 15.71
C ILE A 750 1.61 7.76 16.48
N GLN A 751 2.83 7.22 16.38
CA GLN A 751 3.19 5.93 16.94
C GLN A 751 4.30 6.04 18.00
N GLY A 752 4.01 5.64 19.22
CA GLY A 752 5.02 5.46 20.26
C GLY A 752 5.64 4.06 20.22
N ILE A 753 6.96 3.97 20.36
CA ILE A 753 7.69 2.71 20.46
C ILE A 753 8.57 2.80 21.70
N GLY A 754 8.49 1.83 22.60
CA GLY A 754 9.29 1.87 23.81
C GLY A 754 9.62 0.51 24.40
N PRO A 755 10.39 0.50 25.49
CA PRO A 755 10.83 -0.74 26.12
C PRO A 755 9.64 -1.47 26.75
N SER A 756 9.70 -2.80 26.72
CA SER A 756 8.80 -3.72 27.40
C SER A 756 9.61 -4.88 28.02
N PRO A 757 9.01 -5.66 28.93
CA PRO A 757 9.68 -6.86 29.49
C PRO A 757 10.11 -7.90 28.43
N GLN A 758 9.55 -7.84 27.22
CA GLN A 758 9.79 -8.77 26.11
C GLN A 758 10.65 -8.14 25.00
N GLY A 759 11.32 -7.01 25.28
CA GLY A 759 12.06 -6.23 24.29
C GLY A 759 11.31 -4.96 23.90
N THR A 760 11.52 -4.46 22.69
CA THR A 760 10.85 -3.24 22.21
C THR A 760 9.42 -3.54 21.79
N LYS A 761 8.45 -2.74 22.27
CA LYS A 761 7.04 -2.89 21.92
C LYS A 761 6.46 -1.57 21.39
N GLU A 762 5.55 -1.72 20.44
CA GLU A 762 4.70 -0.66 19.95
C GLU A 762 3.58 -0.32 20.95
N TYR A 763 3.37 0.99 21.17
CA TYR A 763 2.25 1.52 21.96
C TYR A 763 0.99 1.61 21.11
N THR A 764 -0.17 1.95 21.68
CA THR A 764 -1.39 2.07 20.84
C THR A 764 -1.30 3.31 19.94
N PRO A 765 -1.27 3.17 18.59
CA PRO A 765 -1.23 4.31 17.67
C PRO A 765 -2.48 5.17 17.73
N ILE A 766 -2.28 6.47 17.46
CA ILE A 766 -3.35 7.44 17.24
C ILE A 766 -3.30 7.97 15.81
N ALA A 767 -4.36 7.71 15.06
CA ALA A 767 -4.66 8.30 13.77
C ALA A 767 -5.37 9.64 13.96
N LEU A 768 -4.83 10.69 13.35
CA LEU A 768 -5.46 12.00 13.27
C LEU A 768 -5.96 12.21 11.84
N GLU A 769 -7.25 12.52 11.73
CA GLU A 769 -7.85 12.98 10.48
C GLU A 769 -8.15 14.48 10.60
N PHE A 770 -7.68 15.26 9.63
CA PHE A 770 -7.86 16.70 9.62
C PHE A 770 -8.95 17.13 8.65
N LYS A 771 -9.69 18.16 9.04
CA LYS A 771 -10.60 18.88 8.15
C LYS A 771 -10.35 20.37 8.26
N LEU A 772 -10.00 21.02 7.15
CA LEU A 772 -9.85 22.47 7.15
C LEU A 772 -11.15 23.17 6.76
N ILE A 773 -11.55 24.15 7.57
CA ILE A 773 -12.73 24.98 7.36
C ILE A 773 -12.29 26.43 7.15
N ASP A 774 -12.50 26.93 5.93
CA ASP A 774 -12.28 28.33 5.54
C ASP A 774 -13.58 29.14 5.41
N LYS A 775 -14.64 28.70 6.11
CA LYS A 775 -15.96 29.34 6.09
C LYS A 775 -16.29 29.90 7.47
N ASN A 776 -17.05 30.99 7.50
CA ASN A 776 -17.60 31.54 8.73
C ASN A 776 -18.74 30.66 9.22
N LEU A 777 -18.41 29.61 9.96
CA LEU A 777 -19.37 28.71 10.61
C LEU A 777 -19.58 29.15 12.07
N ASN A 778 -20.78 28.94 12.58
CA ASN A 778 -21.05 29.07 14.02
C ASN A 778 -20.56 27.81 14.78
N GLN A 779 -20.60 27.84 16.12
CA GLN A 779 -20.12 26.73 16.94
C GLN A 779 -20.87 25.42 16.69
N ASP A 780 -22.19 25.47 16.49
CA ASP A 780 -23.00 24.27 16.21
C ASP A 780 -22.63 23.63 14.87
N GLN A 781 -22.40 24.44 13.83
CA GLN A 781 -21.96 23.98 12.52
C GLN A 781 -20.54 23.40 12.57
N LEU A 782 -19.62 24.00 13.33
CA LEU A 782 -18.29 23.43 13.52
C LEU A 782 -18.35 22.09 14.25
N LYS A 783 -19.22 21.97 15.27
CA LYS A 783 -19.47 20.71 15.96
C LYS A 783 -20.06 19.65 15.02
N GLN A 784 -20.96 20.04 14.12
CA GLN A 784 -21.48 19.13 13.08
C GLN A 784 -20.38 18.63 12.14
N GLU A 785 -19.41 19.46 11.76
CA GLU A 785 -18.26 19.02 10.95
C GLU A 785 -17.36 18.03 11.72
N VAL A 786 -17.12 18.26 13.02
CA VAL A 786 -16.40 17.30 13.89
C VAL A 786 -17.17 15.98 14.00
N ASP A 787 -18.47 16.06 14.25
CA ASP A 787 -19.35 14.89 14.35
C ASP A 787 -19.35 14.09 13.04
N LYS A 788 -19.43 14.77 11.89
CA LYS A 788 -19.37 14.14 10.57
C LYS A 788 -18.03 13.44 10.34
N LEU A 789 -16.93 14.12 10.63
CA LEU A 789 -15.58 13.55 10.52
C LEU A 789 -15.43 12.30 11.40
N THR A 790 -15.96 12.34 12.62
CA THR A 790 -15.85 11.26 13.59
C THR A 790 -16.79 10.09 13.28
N LYS A 791 -18.09 10.37 13.11
CA LYS A 791 -19.16 9.37 13.01
C LYS A 791 -19.34 8.80 11.60
N GLU A 792 -18.82 9.46 10.57
CA GLU A 792 -18.86 8.94 9.20
C GLU A 792 -17.47 8.48 8.73
N GLN A 793 -16.49 9.39 8.75
CA GLN A 793 -15.19 9.16 8.11
C GLN A 793 -14.28 8.26 8.97
N ASN A 794 -14.09 8.59 10.25
CA ASN A 794 -13.25 7.78 11.14
C ASN A 794 -13.83 6.40 11.41
N ILE A 795 -15.16 6.25 11.55
CA ILE A 795 -15.80 4.92 11.67
C ILE A 795 -15.57 4.08 10.40
N ARG A 796 -15.60 4.70 9.22
CA ARG A 796 -15.27 4.01 7.96
C ARG A 796 -13.79 3.60 7.93
N TYR A 797 -12.88 4.46 8.37
CA TYR A 797 -11.45 4.18 8.42
C TYR A 797 -11.08 3.09 9.44
N ALA A 798 -11.76 3.08 10.59
CA ALA A 798 -11.60 2.05 11.62
C ALA A 798 -11.97 0.63 11.14
N LYS A 799 -12.74 0.52 10.06
CA LYS A 799 -13.08 -0.75 9.39
C LYS A 799 -12.13 -1.09 8.24
N GLY A 800 -11.08 -0.29 8.03
CA GLY A 800 -10.12 -0.45 6.96
C GLY A 800 -9.33 -1.76 7.06
N ALA A 801 -9.21 -2.49 5.96
CA ALA A 801 -8.49 -3.77 5.94
C ALA A 801 -6.95 -3.61 5.98
N ALA A 802 -6.44 -2.40 5.73
CA ALA A 802 -5.01 -2.12 5.66
C ALA A 802 -4.40 -1.63 6.99
N LEU A 803 -5.15 -1.54 8.08
CA LEU A 803 -4.64 -1.05 9.37
C LEU A 803 -3.44 -1.86 9.90
N LYS A 804 -3.45 -3.18 9.70
CA LYS A 804 -2.37 -4.10 10.10
C LYS A 804 -1.05 -3.92 9.34
N ALA A 805 -1.05 -3.07 8.31
CA ALA A 805 0.12 -2.66 7.56
C ALA A 805 0.79 -1.41 8.17
N ILE A 806 0.11 -0.69 9.08
CA ILE A 806 0.61 0.53 9.74
C ILE A 806 1.24 0.21 11.09
N THR A 807 0.58 -0.68 11.83
CA THR A 807 0.85 -0.97 13.23
C THR A 807 0.81 -2.46 13.43
N ASP A 808 1.60 -3.00 14.35
CA ASP A 808 1.58 -4.34 14.91
C ASP A 808 0.87 -4.43 16.28
N SER A 809 0.37 -3.30 16.79
CA SER A 809 -0.54 -3.20 17.95
C SER A 809 -1.90 -3.85 17.64
N ASP A 810 -2.55 -4.44 18.63
CA ASP A 810 -3.86 -5.10 18.46
C ASP A 810 -5.03 -4.11 18.27
N LYS A 811 -4.76 -2.81 18.42
CA LYS A 811 -5.75 -1.75 18.19
C LYS A 811 -5.07 -0.44 17.80
N MET A 812 -5.86 0.45 17.22
CA MET A 812 -5.55 1.81 16.85
C MET A 812 -6.73 2.71 17.24
N PHE A 813 -6.51 3.97 17.56
CA PHE A 813 -7.60 4.94 17.75
C PHE A 813 -7.58 6.02 16.67
N PHE A 814 -8.77 6.43 16.23
CA PHE A 814 -8.94 7.55 15.32
C PHE A 814 -9.53 8.76 16.05
N MET A 815 -9.03 9.94 15.73
CA MET A 815 -9.48 11.22 16.27
C MET A 815 -9.77 12.19 15.13
N GLY A 816 -10.96 12.80 15.15
CA GLY A 816 -11.33 13.83 14.19
C GLY A 816 -10.85 15.19 14.67
N VAL A 817 -10.17 15.94 13.81
CA VAL A 817 -9.60 17.25 14.11
C VAL A 817 -10.05 18.28 13.05
N VAL A 818 -10.92 19.20 13.44
CA VAL A 818 -11.39 20.30 12.57
C VAL A 818 -10.56 21.55 12.85
N VAL A 819 -9.97 22.13 11.81
CA VAL A 819 -9.20 23.37 11.88
C VAL A 819 -9.96 24.50 11.21
N ASN A 820 -10.44 25.45 12.00
CA ASN A 820 -11.19 26.62 11.55
C ASN A 820 -10.26 27.82 11.34
N VAL A 821 -9.78 28.03 10.12
CA VAL A 821 -8.82 29.12 9.83
C VAL A 821 -9.46 30.52 9.92
N LYS A 822 -10.80 30.59 9.95
CA LYS A 822 -11.57 31.84 10.22
C LYS A 822 -11.78 32.11 11.72
N ALA A 823 -11.23 31.30 12.61
CA ALA A 823 -11.30 31.51 14.05
C ALA A 823 -10.79 32.91 14.45
N LYS A 824 -11.53 33.57 15.37
CA LYS A 824 -11.20 34.90 15.90
C LYS A 824 -10.37 34.83 17.18
N ASP A 825 -10.25 33.65 17.75
CA ASP A 825 -9.48 33.34 18.95
C ASP A 825 -8.87 31.94 18.82
N LYS A 826 -7.82 31.70 19.59
CA LYS A 826 -7.07 30.45 19.58
C LYS A 826 -7.89 29.24 20.04
N ASN A 827 -8.85 29.43 20.95
CA ASN A 827 -9.67 28.35 21.51
C ASN A 827 -10.67 27.79 20.50
N SER A 828 -10.98 28.54 19.45
CA SER A 828 -11.88 28.11 18.37
C SER A 828 -11.15 27.71 17.09
N LEU A 829 -9.81 27.72 17.09
CA LEU A 829 -9.01 27.35 15.92
C LEU A 829 -9.04 25.84 15.65
N ILE A 830 -8.85 25.01 16.67
CA ILE A 830 -8.88 23.55 16.56
C ILE A 830 -10.02 23.01 17.41
N LEU A 831 -10.91 22.25 16.79
CA LEU A 831 -11.96 21.48 17.45
C LEU A 831 -11.69 20.00 17.25
N THR A 832 -12.02 19.20 18.26
CA THR A 832 -11.68 17.78 18.29
C THR A 832 -12.88 16.93 18.67
N SER A 833 -12.84 15.66 18.30
CA SER A 833 -13.86 14.69 18.70
C SER A 833 -13.92 14.52 20.22
N ASP A 834 -15.13 14.27 20.73
CA ASP A 834 -15.36 14.03 22.16
C ASP A 834 -15.04 12.60 22.61
N GLU A 835 -14.74 11.73 21.66
CA GLU A 835 -14.32 10.35 21.85
C GLU A 835 -13.28 9.95 20.81
N PHE A 836 -12.50 8.92 21.12
CA PHE A 836 -11.75 8.20 20.11
C PHE A 836 -12.65 7.17 19.44
N VAL A 837 -12.46 6.93 18.15
CA VAL A 837 -13.04 5.78 17.47
C VAL A 837 -12.04 4.62 17.56
N PRO A 838 -12.32 3.56 18.34
CA PRO A 838 -11.44 2.39 18.41
C PRO A 838 -11.51 1.57 17.12
N ALA A 839 -10.36 1.13 16.65
CA ALA A 839 -10.21 0.22 15.54
C ALA A 839 -9.41 -1.01 16.00
N PRO A 840 -10.03 -2.19 16.15
CA PRO A 840 -9.28 -3.41 16.39
C PRO A 840 -8.42 -3.72 15.16
N VAL A 841 -7.15 -4.04 15.38
CA VAL A 841 -6.23 -4.39 14.30
C VAL A 841 -5.98 -5.88 14.33
N VAL A 842 -6.44 -6.56 13.28
CA VAL A 842 -6.42 -8.01 13.20
C VAL A 842 -5.17 -8.48 12.46
N HIS A 843 -4.17 -8.88 13.22
CA HIS A 843 -2.87 -9.37 12.74
C HIS A 843 -2.86 -10.86 12.40
N SER A 844 -3.46 -11.63 13.31
CA SER A 844 -3.94 -12.99 13.16
C SER A 844 -5.31 -12.99 13.83
N SER A 845 -6.23 -13.82 13.39
CA SER A 845 -7.65 -13.52 13.65
C SER A 845 -8.17 -14.19 14.92
N ILE A 846 -7.47 -13.90 16.00
CA ILE A 846 -7.80 -14.40 17.34
C ILE A 846 -8.80 -13.47 18.04
N HIS A 847 -9.11 -12.28 17.50
CA HIS A 847 -10.11 -11.39 18.08
C HIS A 847 -11.24 -11.00 17.11
N MET A 848 -12.39 -11.66 17.28
CA MET A 848 -13.72 -11.07 17.52
C MET A 848 -14.84 -12.09 17.24
N ILE A 849 -15.42 -12.66 18.30
CA ILE A 849 -16.87 -12.84 18.33
C ILE A 849 -17.34 -11.79 19.34
N TYR A 850 -17.90 -10.68 18.87
CA TYR A 850 -18.79 -9.91 19.73
C TYR A 850 -20.08 -10.74 19.84
N PRO A 851 -20.56 -11.08 21.05
CA PRO A 851 -21.94 -11.49 21.18
C PRO A 851 -22.80 -10.29 20.77
N ASP A 852 -23.56 -10.46 19.69
CA ASP A 852 -24.59 -9.49 19.29
C ASP A 852 -25.45 -9.19 20.51
N THR A 853 -25.37 -7.95 20.97
CA THR A 853 -26.31 -7.42 21.94
C THR A 853 -27.62 -7.28 21.19
N VAL A 854 -28.52 -8.24 21.39
CA VAL A 854 -29.92 -8.09 21.02
C VAL A 854 -30.46 -6.95 21.88
N GLU A 855 -30.44 -5.73 21.33
CA GLU A 855 -31.35 -4.68 21.74
C GLU A 855 -32.76 -5.21 21.52
N GLN A 856 -33.42 -5.56 22.63
CA GLN A 856 -34.87 -5.62 22.69
C GLN A 856 -35.40 -4.19 22.49
N GLN A 857 -35.68 -3.83 21.25
CA GLN A 857 -36.71 -2.82 20.99
C GLN A 857 -38.07 -3.46 21.29
N GLY A 858 -38.69 -2.97 22.35
CA GLY A 858 -40.11 -3.17 22.56
C GLY A 858 -40.90 -2.45 21.47
N GLU A 859 -41.91 -3.11 20.93
CA GLU A 859 -43.17 -2.47 20.55
C GLU A 859 -44.27 -3.54 20.44
N ASP A 860 -45.23 -3.39 21.34
CA ASP A 860 -46.65 -3.70 21.25
C ASP A 860 -47.14 -4.71 20.19
N ARG A 861 -47.63 -5.86 20.69
CA ARG A 861 -48.86 -6.45 20.17
C ARG A 861 -49.79 -6.89 21.31
N GLN A 862 -51.03 -6.43 21.14
CA GLN A 862 -52.18 -6.52 22.02
C GLN A 862 -52.60 -7.96 22.38
N THR A 863 -53.04 -8.08 23.63
CA THR A 863 -54.07 -8.96 24.22
C THR A 863 -54.84 -9.92 23.29
N LEU A 864 -54.98 -11.19 23.71
CA LEU A 864 -56.26 -11.78 24.14
C LEU A 864 -56.09 -13.25 24.63
N GLU A 865 -56.63 -13.50 25.82
CA GLU A 865 -57.25 -14.75 26.32
C GLU A 865 -56.40 -15.99 26.69
N SER A 866 -56.37 -16.26 28.01
CA SER A 866 -56.33 -17.62 28.59
C SER A 866 -57.74 -18.24 28.51
N PRO A 867 -57.98 -19.59 28.64
CA PRO A 867 -57.65 -20.32 29.87
C PRO A 867 -57.39 -21.85 29.79
N GLY A 868 -56.80 -22.38 30.87
CA GLY A 868 -57.01 -23.77 31.32
C GLY A 868 -55.85 -24.74 31.04
N ILE A 869 -55.48 -25.74 31.85
CA ILE A 869 -56.04 -26.36 33.05
C ILE A 869 -54.87 -27.00 33.83
N SER A 870 -55.03 -27.07 35.15
CA SER A 870 -54.29 -27.83 36.17
C SER A 870 -53.60 -29.14 35.75
N SER A 871 -52.42 -29.42 36.30
CA SER A 871 -52.25 -30.45 37.35
C SER A 871 -50.78 -30.67 37.74
N VAL A 872 -50.57 -30.81 39.04
CA VAL A 872 -49.38 -31.23 39.80
C VAL A 872 -49.89 -32.34 40.75
N PRO A 873 -49.11 -33.17 41.46
CA PRO A 873 -47.77 -33.77 41.31
C PRO A 873 -47.78 -35.31 41.52
N ARG A 874 -46.59 -35.97 41.47
CA ARG A 874 -46.05 -36.98 42.44
C ARG A 874 -44.90 -37.74 41.75
N GLY A 875 -43.75 -38.08 42.35
CA GLY A 875 -43.23 -37.88 43.70
C GLY A 875 -41.99 -38.77 43.95
N ARG A 876 -41.30 -38.50 45.07
CA ARG A 876 -40.38 -39.38 45.88
C ARG A 876 -39.10 -39.89 45.18
N GLY A 877 -37.91 -39.87 45.78
CA GLY A 877 -37.46 -39.48 47.12
C GLY A 877 -36.09 -40.13 47.45
N ARG A 878 -35.45 -39.62 48.51
CA ARG A 878 -34.27 -40.12 49.27
C ARG A 878 -32.91 -39.98 48.55
N GLY A 879 -31.85 -39.40 49.11
CA GLY A 879 -31.55 -38.94 50.47
C GLY A 879 -30.24 -39.59 50.95
N MET A 880 -29.20 -38.79 51.22
CA MET A 880 -28.19 -38.99 52.30
C MET A 880 -27.13 -37.87 52.28
N SER A 881 -26.88 -37.29 53.45
CA SER A 881 -25.69 -36.55 53.90
C SER A 881 -25.33 -37.12 55.30
N PRO A 882 -24.37 -36.60 56.12
CA PRO A 882 -23.20 -35.73 55.91
C PRO A 882 -21.93 -36.23 56.71
N ARG A 883 -20.83 -35.44 56.73
CA ARG A 883 -19.82 -35.26 57.83
C ARG A 883 -18.74 -34.25 57.35
N SER A 884 -18.60 -33.01 57.85
CA SER A 884 -17.95 -32.48 59.09
C SER A 884 -16.50 -32.98 59.28
N GLU A 885 -15.44 -32.16 59.39
CA GLU A 885 -15.05 -31.19 60.45
C GLU A 885 -13.89 -30.28 59.92
N LEU A 886 -13.88 -28.95 60.17
CA LEU A 886 -13.03 -28.17 61.13
C LEU A 886 -11.51 -28.40 60.94
N GLU A 887 -10.60 -27.42 60.81
CA GLU A 887 -10.35 -26.21 61.61
C GLU A 887 -9.54 -25.13 60.85
N SER A 888 -9.65 -23.87 61.29
CA SER A 888 -8.66 -22.78 61.12
C SER A 888 -8.07 -22.45 62.49
N PRO A 889 -6.84 -21.89 62.61
CA PRO A 889 -6.65 -20.43 62.62
C PRO A 889 -5.34 -20.02 61.88
N GLY A 890 -5.05 -18.80 61.43
CA GLY A 890 -5.28 -17.47 61.98
C GLY A 890 -3.95 -16.86 62.46
N ILE A 891 -3.61 -15.68 61.92
CA ILE A 891 -2.79 -14.58 62.50
C ILE A 891 -1.33 -14.38 62.04
N SER A 892 -1.16 -13.24 61.33
CA SER A 892 -0.09 -12.22 61.22
C SER A 892 1.33 -12.46 61.76
N ASN A 893 2.35 -12.04 60.99
CA ASN A 893 3.03 -10.73 61.19
C ASN A 893 4.18 -10.48 60.20
N VAL A 894 4.30 -9.20 59.82
CA VAL A 894 5.44 -8.57 59.12
C VAL A 894 6.63 -8.46 60.09
N PRO A 895 7.89 -8.48 59.61
CA PRO A 895 8.69 -7.26 59.74
C PRO A 895 9.54 -6.90 58.51
N ARG A 896 9.72 -5.59 58.37
CA ARG A 896 10.68 -4.87 57.50
C ARG A 896 12.14 -5.27 57.81
N GLY A 897 13.00 -5.21 56.79
CA GLY A 897 14.45 -5.15 56.96
C GLY A 897 15.16 -4.65 55.71
N ARG A 898 15.72 -3.43 55.79
CA ARG A 898 16.59 -2.79 54.79
C ARG A 898 17.95 -3.50 54.71
N GLY A 899 18.59 -3.45 53.54
CA GLY A 899 20.03 -3.66 53.39
C GLY A 899 20.56 -3.05 52.10
N ARG A 900 21.27 -1.91 52.22
CA ARG A 900 22.18 -1.36 51.20
C ARG A 900 23.47 -2.17 51.18
N GLY A 901 24.14 -2.26 50.04
CA GLY A 901 25.54 -2.68 49.94
C GLY A 901 26.06 -2.65 48.51
N ASN A 902 27.04 -1.79 48.26
CA ASN A 902 27.74 -1.50 47.00
C ASN A 902 28.37 -2.73 46.32
N GLN A 903 28.34 -2.75 44.98
CA GLN A 903 29.52 -2.59 44.10
C GLN A 903 29.07 -2.24 42.68
#